data_AF-A0A936D3F5-F1
#
_entry.id   AF-A0A936D3F5-F1
#
_cell.length_a   1.000
_cell.length_b   1.000
_cell.length_c   1.000
_cell.angle_alpha   90.00
_cell.angle_beta   90.00
_cell.angle_gamma   90.00
#
_symmetry.space_group_name_H-M   'P 1'
#
loop_
_entity.id
_entity.type
_entity.pdbx_description
1 polymer ?
#
loop_
_entity_poly.entity_id
_entity_poly.type
_entity_poly.pdbx_seq_one_letter_code
_entity_poly.pdbx_strand_id
1 'polypeptide(L)'
;MSGRVLHKVTVRFQPAIGSHPREVVVVGETTDWRNGLALEPRAGGSFARELDLPTGIYAYKLLVDGRHVVDPSAVRRVTTREGHENGLIVLGGTDEPFVLAPAPPHVVPTRHGLRLFVGVRMGALGASREVRALVSREDEDAESVVLEHAFDHGDLAYFHAVLRGAASRVRLEVRSEDHLSTRVLVSHGRARGTKSIADHVLCTVFVDRFRGRDVDLEPSYHSTSRPLGGHLDGITRSLDELAEVGIDTLVLTPVHVAESAHRYDFVDPLAVCEDIGGEASLVRLLDEAHARGMKVFADVSFSHAGAEFPPAKDVLALGRASPHADMFLFSKEGTLLHYGTRERAPLVDQRHPEVVALAEATARWLGRLGFDGLRLDMVAELPEETATALREAFLAERPAGIVYGEVVPRHAWRYASFLDASTDFSYFEAARATFATDQASLGDLVRTVLEGDLLRGVDESTSTVRFLSTHDHARFASVAVDAPGDRFALAWLFTVFLPGAPMLLYGEEIGLAAREAARDAEDVWPDRMPMVFDRRLRDEALRAVVRDITALRRSHPALRCGPIEWLHVGDDLVVARRRFEGDVVFLVLSTSREAREVEVDDPTRPEPTLALAIGGATLRGKVVELPGRSAAILSGGTPPEGRTTAEVLRNLALVSEDMAHGRAEPLSRPTRIDFAVTEACNLACVHCITDAPRRTRERTFRELSQATIDGLAEDLSYATYFGFVHGGESLTSPMTTRVLEAIREAKAGLPYTAHLLTNGMLLDAKRATGLASLGVNSVSISLDGHDALTNDAIRVGARFETIVGNVREVVEARRDLGLDLRIGLSVVVMAENVTRLSSVVELAARLGVDWVKLEELVPVSSRARRSLLAPADAARYVNEARAVGARLGLTVVDHTDPSPVFPCTATDAQARFLGDDAFANRFEDFHPCRAAWEIACVEPDGQVRLGDFFGPVLGRVGPASIASLWSSPVAREHRERVVAIRPCGRGPRACERPAR
;
A
#
# COMPACT_ATOMS: atom_id res chain seq x y z
N MET A 1 13.71 -0.07 20.84
CA MET A 1 13.25 1.07 21.69
C MET A 1 14.00 0.98 23.00
N SER A 2 14.60 2.08 23.46
CA SER A 2 15.23 2.20 24.78
C SER A 2 14.15 2.33 25.88
N GLY A 3 14.16 1.44 26.88
CA GLY A 3 13.57 1.61 28.21
C GLY A 3 12.08 1.97 28.30
N ARG A 4 11.18 0.98 28.25
CA ARG A 4 9.84 1.12 28.86
C ARG A 4 10.05 1.22 30.39
N VAL A 5 9.58 2.30 31.01
CA VAL A 5 9.53 2.39 32.48
C VAL A 5 8.41 1.47 32.96
N LEU A 6 8.76 0.43 33.71
CA LEU A 6 7.82 -0.46 34.39
C LEU A 6 7.58 0.07 35.81
N HIS A 7 6.31 0.16 36.19
CA HIS A 7 5.87 0.53 37.53
C HIS A 7 5.44 -0.73 38.27
N LYS A 8 5.94 -0.90 39.49
CA LYS A 8 5.47 -1.96 40.39
C LYS A 8 4.17 -1.55 41.05
N VAL A 9 3.10 -2.28 40.75
CA VAL A 9 1.77 -2.08 41.35
C VAL A 9 1.41 -3.30 42.18
N THR A 10 1.12 -3.09 43.47
CA THR A 10 0.60 -4.17 44.33
C THR A 10 -0.92 -4.10 44.39
N VAL A 11 -1.60 -5.08 43.79
CA VAL A 11 -3.05 -5.28 43.98
C VAL A 11 -3.24 -6.03 45.29
N ARG A 12 -4.09 -5.52 46.19
CA ARG A 12 -4.35 -6.12 47.51
C ARG A 12 -5.84 -6.32 47.72
N PHE A 13 -6.19 -7.40 48.40
CA PHE A 13 -7.55 -7.68 48.82
C PHE A 13 -7.59 -8.10 50.28
N GLN A 14 -8.47 -7.45 51.05
CA GLN A 14 -8.74 -7.81 52.44
C GLN A 14 -10.16 -8.38 52.55
N PRO A 15 -10.32 -9.67 52.90
CA PRO A 15 -11.63 -10.25 53.13
C PRO A 15 -12.36 -9.58 54.30
N ALA A 16 -13.69 -9.50 54.23
CA ALA A 16 -14.52 -9.05 55.34
C ALA A 16 -14.38 -9.98 56.56
N ILE A 17 -14.60 -9.46 57.77
CA ILE A 17 -14.50 -10.22 59.03
C ILE A 17 -15.44 -11.43 58.97
N GLY A 18 -14.90 -12.63 59.15
CA GLY A 18 -15.65 -13.91 59.08
C GLY A 18 -15.71 -14.55 57.68
N SER A 19 -15.16 -13.89 56.64
CA SER A 19 -15.01 -14.45 55.30
C SER A 19 -13.65 -15.12 55.11
N HIS A 20 -13.64 -16.31 54.51
CA HIS A 20 -12.42 -17.11 54.24
C HIS A 20 -12.39 -17.54 52.77
N PRO A 21 -12.10 -16.61 51.85
CA PRO A 21 -12.05 -16.94 50.43
C PRO A 21 -10.91 -17.92 50.16
N ARG A 22 -11.17 -18.88 49.27
CA ARG A 22 -10.18 -19.90 48.87
C ARG A 22 -9.29 -19.37 47.76
N GLU A 23 -9.86 -18.59 46.86
CA GLU A 23 -9.18 -18.01 45.72
C GLU A 23 -9.57 -16.55 45.51
N VAL A 24 -8.58 -15.71 45.25
CA VAL A 24 -8.77 -14.32 44.83
C VAL A 24 -7.94 -14.10 43.58
N VAL A 25 -8.56 -13.61 42.52
CA VAL A 25 -7.95 -13.43 41.21
C VAL A 25 -8.16 -12.00 40.75
N VAL A 26 -7.14 -11.34 40.22
CA VAL A 26 -7.31 -10.08 39.50
C VAL A 26 -7.51 -10.36 38.02
N VAL A 27 -8.58 -9.80 37.46
CA VAL A 27 -8.93 -9.89 36.05
C VAL A 27 -9.15 -8.49 35.53
N GLY A 28 -8.63 -8.15 34.36
CA GLY A 28 -8.79 -6.80 33.82
C GLY A 28 -8.12 -6.65 32.48
N GLU A 29 -7.90 -5.40 32.08
CA GLU A 29 -7.21 -5.09 30.83
C GLU A 29 -5.82 -5.70 30.79
N THR A 30 -5.12 -5.85 31.92
CA THR A 30 -3.78 -6.48 32.01
C THR A 30 -3.80 -7.99 31.75
N THR A 31 -4.96 -8.63 31.84
CA THR A 31 -5.16 -10.08 31.71
C THR A 31 -6.19 -10.43 30.63
N ASP A 32 -6.49 -9.46 29.78
CA ASP A 32 -7.52 -9.53 28.75
C ASP A 32 -8.90 -10.02 29.21
N TRP A 33 -9.30 -9.67 30.45
CA TRP A 33 -10.59 -10.05 31.03
C TRP A 33 -10.93 -11.55 31.09
N ARG A 34 -10.06 -12.44 30.58
CA ARG A 34 -10.23 -13.90 30.49
C ARG A 34 -9.30 -14.64 31.44
N ASN A 35 -8.00 -14.35 31.38
CA ASN A 35 -6.94 -15.14 32.04
C ASN A 35 -6.48 -14.50 33.35
N GLY A 36 -7.31 -14.60 34.39
CA GLY A 36 -7.05 -13.94 35.67
C GLY A 36 -5.76 -14.37 36.38
N LEU A 37 -5.16 -13.41 37.10
CA LEU A 37 -3.94 -13.60 37.88
C LEU A 37 -4.28 -13.81 39.37
N ALA A 38 -4.07 -15.03 39.88
CA ALA A 38 -4.31 -15.34 41.29
C ALA A 38 -3.44 -14.49 42.23
N LEU A 39 -4.02 -13.95 43.29
CA LEU A 39 -3.32 -13.25 44.36
C LEU A 39 -2.80 -14.23 45.40
N GLU A 40 -1.63 -13.92 45.97
CA GLU A 40 -0.98 -14.75 46.98
C GLU A 40 -1.51 -14.42 48.38
N PRO A 41 -1.83 -15.43 49.22
CA PRO A 41 -2.16 -15.21 50.62
C PRO A 41 -1.00 -14.56 51.38
N ARG A 42 -1.31 -13.63 52.26
CA ARG A 42 -0.36 -12.91 53.13
C ARG A 42 -0.73 -13.09 54.60
N ALA A 43 0.24 -12.82 55.48
CA ALA A 43 0.03 -12.87 56.92
C ALA A 43 -1.13 -11.94 57.34
N GLY A 44 -2.06 -12.46 58.14
CA GLY A 44 -3.28 -11.74 58.54
C GLY A 44 -4.51 -11.97 57.65
N GLY A 45 -4.46 -12.92 56.71
CA GLY A 45 -5.62 -13.34 55.90
C GLY A 45 -5.93 -12.44 54.71
N SER A 46 -5.02 -11.53 54.35
CA SER A 46 -5.11 -10.72 53.12
C SER A 46 -4.51 -11.44 51.93
N PHE A 47 -4.80 -10.95 50.73
CA PHE A 47 -4.27 -11.45 49.46
C PHE A 47 -3.55 -10.30 48.75
N ALA A 48 -2.43 -10.60 48.08
CA ALA A 48 -1.70 -9.59 47.32
C ALA A 48 -0.99 -10.16 46.09
N ARG A 49 -0.85 -9.35 45.04
CA ARG A 49 0.00 -9.66 43.89
C ARG A 49 0.70 -8.41 43.39
N GLU A 50 1.98 -8.54 43.06
CA GLU A 50 2.73 -7.51 42.37
C GLU A 50 2.56 -7.68 40.85
N LEU A 51 2.32 -6.57 40.16
CA LEU A 51 2.22 -6.45 38.72
C LEU A 51 3.27 -5.43 38.25
N ASP A 52 4.05 -5.79 37.25
CA ASP A 52 4.94 -4.86 36.55
C ASP A 52 4.20 -4.30 35.34
N LEU A 53 3.75 -3.04 35.43
CA LEU A 53 2.90 -2.42 34.41
C LEU A 53 3.59 -1.19 33.80
N PRO A 54 3.58 -1.03 32.46
CA PRO A 54 4.07 0.19 31.85
C PRO A 54 3.14 1.38 32.14
N THR A 55 3.62 2.60 31.95
CA THR A 55 2.80 3.82 31.94
C THR A 55 1.56 3.61 31.06
N GLY A 56 0.38 3.94 31.59
CA GLY A 56 -0.89 3.63 30.94
C GLY A 56 -2.07 3.68 31.91
N ILE A 57 -3.25 3.32 31.41
CA ILE A 57 -4.49 3.21 32.18
C ILE A 57 -5.01 1.78 32.04
N TYR A 58 -5.44 1.19 33.16
CA TYR A 58 -5.83 -0.21 33.24
C TYR A 58 -7.08 -0.41 34.10
N ALA A 59 -8.20 -0.78 33.49
CA ALA A 59 -9.38 -1.22 34.22
C ALA A 59 -9.23 -2.67 34.73
N TYR A 60 -9.73 -2.96 35.93
CA TYR A 60 -9.66 -4.30 36.53
C TYR A 60 -10.81 -4.59 37.50
N LYS A 61 -10.95 -5.87 37.85
CA LYS A 61 -11.90 -6.44 38.81
C LYS A 61 -11.19 -7.49 39.65
N LEU A 62 -11.78 -7.80 40.81
CA LEU A 62 -11.39 -8.97 41.60
C LEU A 62 -12.46 -10.05 41.46
N LEU A 63 -12.03 -11.29 41.24
CA LEU A 63 -12.87 -12.47 41.35
C LEU A 63 -12.51 -13.17 42.66
N VAL A 64 -13.47 -13.28 43.57
CA VAL A 64 -13.34 -13.97 44.86
C VAL A 64 -14.17 -15.24 44.78
N ASP A 65 -13.52 -16.39 44.82
CA ASP A 65 -14.13 -17.71 44.60
C ASP A 65 -15.04 -17.75 43.35
N GLY A 66 -14.53 -17.18 42.24
CA GLY A 66 -15.22 -17.10 40.95
C GLY A 66 -16.32 -16.03 40.85
N ARG A 67 -16.58 -15.26 41.92
CA ARG A 67 -17.59 -14.18 41.90
C ARG A 67 -16.93 -12.81 41.79
N HIS A 68 -17.48 -11.97 40.93
CA HIS A 68 -17.02 -10.58 40.81
C HIS A 68 -17.27 -9.81 42.12
N VAL A 69 -16.21 -9.19 42.61
CA VAL A 69 -16.21 -8.24 43.71
C VAL A 69 -15.52 -6.95 43.26
N VAL A 70 -16.20 -5.82 43.43
CA VAL A 70 -15.60 -4.51 43.22
C VAL A 70 -14.53 -4.31 44.29
N ASP A 71 -13.31 -3.98 43.88
CA ASP A 71 -12.22 -3.73 44.82
C ASP A 71 -12.55 -2.51 45.69
N PRO A 72 -12.82 -2.71 47.00
CA PRO A 72 -13.20 -1.60 47.87
C PRO A 72 -12.03 -0.63 48.11
N SER A 73 -10.79 -1.09 47.87
CA SER A 73 -9.58 -0.28 48.04
C SER A 73 -9.19 0.50 46.78
N ALA A 74 -9.88 0.28 45.66
CA ALA A 74 -9.62 1.01 44.42
C ALA A 74 -9.90 2.51 44.61
N VAL A 75 -8.84 3.31 44.54
CA VAL A 75 -8.88 4.77 44.68
C VAL A 75 -9.62 5.43 43.52
N ARG A 76 -9.51 4.84 42.32
CA ARG A 76 -10.20 5.28 41.11
C ARG A 76 -11.02 4.13 40.55
N ARG A 77 -12.16 4.46 39.97
CA ARG A 77 -13.10 3.48 39.40
C ARG A 77 -13.63 3.95 38.07
N VAL A 78 -14.10 3.04 37.25
CA VAL A 78 -14.78 3.37 35.99
C VAL A 78 -16.01 2.49 35.87
N THR A 79 -17.10 3.07 35.40
CA THR A 79 -18.33 2.32 35.16
C THR A 79 -18.36 1.88 33.70
N THR A 80 -18.74 0.65 33.42
CA THR A 80 -19.00 0.18 32.06
C THR A 80 -20.37 0.66 31.60
N ARG A 81 -20.69 0.52 30.32
CA ARG A 81 -22.03 0.88 29.80
C ARG A 81 -23.16 0.06 30.42
N GLU A 82 -22.87 -1.18 30.77
CA GLU A 82 -23.81 -2.09 31.42
C GLU A 82 -23.99 -1.77 32.91
N GLY A 83 -23.35 -0.69 33.40
CA GLY A 83 -23.43 -0.26 34.79
C GLY A 83 -22.54 -1.04 35.74
N HIS A 84 -21.59 -1.84 35.23
CA HIS A 84 -20.64 -2.55 36.07
C HIS A 84 -19.49 -1.65 36.48
N GLU A 85 -19.12 -1.67 37.76
CA GLU A 85 -18.02 -0.87 38.27
C GLU A 85 -16.70 -1.68 38.25
N ASN A 86 -15.64 -1.04 37.76
CA ASN A 86 -14.29 -1.58 37.69
C ASN A 86 -13.34 -0.69 38.50
N GLY A 87 -12.31 -1.28 39.10
CA GLY A 87 -11.16 -0.52 39.58
C GLY A 87 -10.37 0.04 38.40
N LEU A 88 -9.74 1.20 38.58
CA LEU A 88 -8.94 1.86 37.54
C LEU A 88 -7.53 2.17 38.07
N ILE A 89 -6.52 1.64 37.40
CA ILE A 89 -5.10 1.94 37.67
C ILE A 89 -4.65 2.97 36.65
N VAL A 90 -4.10 4.10 37.11
CA VAL A 90 -3.55 5.17 36.25
C VAL A 90 -2.07 5.36 36.60
N LEU A 91 -1.18 5.06 35.65
CA LEU A 91 0.28 5.11 35.83
C LEU A 91 0.88 6.20 34.97
N GLY A 92 1.59 7.15 35.59
CA GLY A 92 2.22 8.29 34.91
C GLY A 92 1.24 9.28 34.26
N GLY A 93 -0.07 9.12 34.54
CA GLY A 93 -1.15 9.92 33.97
C GLY A 93 -1.62 11.08 34.85
N THR A 94 -2.82 11.56 34.57
CA THR A 94 -3.45 12.73 35.20
C THR A 94 -4.23 12.39 36.47
N ASP A 95 -4.57 13.41 37.25
CA ASP A 95 -5.54 13.31 38.35
C ASP A 95 -6.99 13.48 37.89
N GLU A 96 -7.94 12.99 38.71
CA GLU A 96 -9.38 13.25 38.51
C GLU A 96 -9.64 14.77 38.35
N PRO A 97 -10.59 15.19 37.50
CA PRO A 97 -11.57 14.38 36.76
C PRO A 97 -11.08 13.87 35.40
N PHE A 98 -9.79 14.04 35.08
CA PHE A 98 -9.22 13.68 33.78
C PHE A 98 -8.59 12.29 33.81
N VAL A 99 -8.87 11.51 32.77
CA VAL A 99 -8.37 10.14 32.57
C VAL A 99 -7.51 10.15 31.30
N LEU A 100 -6.22 10.44 31.48
CA LEU A 100 -5.21 10.55 30.44
C LEU A 100 -3.86 10.01 30.94
N ALA A 101 -3.16 9.24 30.12
CA ALA A 101 -1.76 8.84 30.35
C ALA A 101 -0.90 9.19 29.13
N PRO A 102 0.40 9.50 29.29
CA PRO A 102 1.30 9.80 28.18
C PRO A 102 1.77 8.51 27.48
N ALA A 103 0.81 7.68 27.08
CA ALA A 103 1.00 6.39 26.42
C ALA A 103 -0.22 6.09 25.53
N PRO A 104 -0.10 5.17 24.55
CA PRO A 104 -1.26 4.67 23.83
C PRO A 104 -2.31 4.06 24.79
N PRO A 105 -3.61 4.15 24.46
CA PRO A 105 -4.18 4.80 23.28
C PRO A 105 -4.35 6.33 23.41
N HIS A 106 -4.09 6.87 24.60
CA HIS A 106 -4.32 8.27 24.97
C HIS A 106 -3.42 9.26 24.24
N VAL A 107 -2.19 8.87 23.96
CA VAL A 107 -1.25 9.70 23.21
C VAL A 107 -0.52 8.87 22.17
N VAL A 108 -0.72 9.20 20.89
CA VAL A 108 -0.23 8.41 19.76
C VAL A 108 0.40 9.33 18.72
N PRO A 109 1.70 9.17 18.40
CA PRO A 109 2.32 9.85 17.26
C PRO A 109 1.69 9.37 15.96
N THR A 110 1.28 10.29 15.10
CA THR A 110 0.74 10.01 13.76
C THR A 110 1.61 10.64 12.68
N ARG A 111 1.38 10.27 11.41
CA ARG A 111 2.04 10.94 10.27
C ARG A 111 1.76 12.45 10.20
N HIS A 112 0.66 12.91 10.82
CA HIS A 112 0.16 14.29 10.77
C HIS A 112 0.43 15.08 12.05
N GLY A 113 1.05 14.48 13.07
CA GLY A 113 1.32 15.13 14.36
C GLY A 113 1.18 14.19 15.55
N LEU A 114 0.53 14.65 16.60
CA LEU A 114 0.29 13.90 17.83
C LEU A 114 -1.21 13.80 18.10
N ARG A 115 -1.78 12.60 18.05
CA ARG A 115 -3.17 12.38 18.45
C ARG A 115 -3.27 12.30 19.96
N LEU A 116 -4.19 13.08 20.51
CA LEU A 116 -4.59 13.07 21.90
C LEU A 116 -5.98 12.47 22.04
N PHE A 117 -6.16 11.67 23.08
CA PHE A 117 -7.42 11.05 23.44
C PHE A 117 -7.58 11.10 24.97
N VAL A 118 -8.59 11.83 25.44
CA VAL A 118 -8.75 12.23 26.85
C VAL A 118 -10.13 11.81 27.33
N GLY A 119 -10.19 11.03 28.41
CA GLY A 119 -11.44 10.80 29.14
C GLY A 119 -11.65 11.89 30.20
N VAL A 120 -12.89 12.33 30.38
CA VAL A 120 -13.27 13.31 31.42
C VAL A 120 -14.53 12.83 32.12
N ARG A 121 -14.56 12.88 33.46
CA ARG A 121 -15.77 12.55 34.23
C ARG A 121 -16.93 13.44 33.81
N MET A 122 -18.06 12.83 33.45
CA MET A 122 -19.23 13.60 33.01
C MET A 122 -19.73 14.59 34.05
N GLY A 123 -19.65 14.23 35.34
CA GLY A 123 -20.02 15.14 36.44
C GLY A 123 -19.13 16.38 36.57
N ALA A 124 -17.97 16.41 35.90
CA ALA A 124 -17.06 17.55 35.85
C ALA A 124 -17.16 18.35 34.53
N LEU A 125 -17.99 17.89 33.59
CA LEU A 125 -18.31 18.61 32.38
C LEU A 125 -19.54 19.47 32.68
N GLY A 126 -19.31 20.77 32.87
CA GLY A 126 -20.38 21.76 32.99
C GLY A 126 -21.29 21.83 31.74
N ALA A 127 -22.06 22.91 31.62
CA ALA A 127 -23.14 23.01 30.63
C ALA A 127 -22.68 22.99 29.14
N SER A 128 -21.50 23.50 28.80
CA SER A 128 -20.99 23.54 27.41
C SER A 128 -20.32 22.26 26.93
N ARG A 129 -19.89 21.37 27.86
CA ARG A 129 -19.02 20.20 27.60
C ARG A 129 -17.74 20.50 26.80
N GLU A 130 -17.24 21.74 26.82
CA GLU A 130 -16.02 22.09 26.09
C GLU A 130 -14.76 21.66 26.86
N VAL A 131 -13.82 21.02 26.15
CA VAL A 131 -12.53 20.60 26.68
C VAL A 131 -11.42 21.18 25.80
N ARG A 132 -10.44 21.85 26.40
CA ARG A 132 -9.29 22.43 25.67
C ARG A 132 -7.97 21.83 26.13
N ALA A 133 -7.05 21.61 25.21
CA ALA A 133 -5.64 21.34 25.50
C ALA A 133 -4.80 22.59 25.21
N LEU A 134 -4.10 23.08 26.22
CA LEU A 134 -3.02 24.05 26.04
C LEU A 134 -1.73 23.28 25.82
N VAL A 135 -1.07 23.56 24.70
CA VAL A 135 0.09 22.85 24.19
C VAL A 135 1.27 23.81 24.22
N SER A 136 2.24 23.59 25.11
CA SER A 136 3.51 24.31 25.06
C SER A 136 4.68 23.41 24.66
N ARG A 137 5.50 23.94 23.74
CA ARG A 137 6.75 23.33 23.25
C ARG A 137 7.93 23.99 23.98
N GLU A 138 9.08 23.33 24.04
CA GLU A 138 10.27 23.92 24.67
C GLU A 138 10.56 25.31 24.06
N ASP A 139 10.51 26.34 24.90
CA ASP A 139 10.75 27.76 24.59
C ASP A 139 9.74 28.48 23.64
N GLU A 140 8.51 27.96 23.47
CA GLU A 140 7.44 28.60 22.68
C GLU A 140 6.17 28.95 23.50
N ASP A 141 5.39 29.92 23.02
CA ASP A 141 4.07 30.27 23.57
C ASP A 141 3.07 29.11 23.45
N ALA A 142 2.16 29.00 24.43
CA ALA A 142 1.19 27.91 24.46
C ALA A 142 0.08 28.10 23.41
N GLU A 143 -0.09 27.10 22.55
CA GLU A 143 -1.21 27.01 21.60
C GLU A 143 -2.44 26.40 22.29
N SER A 144 -3.64 26.94 22.03
CA SER A 144 -4.90 26.43 22.59
C SER A 144 -5.68 25.67 21.52
N VAL A 145 -5.93 24.38 21.75
CA VAL A 145 -6.67 23.50 20.85
C VAL A 145 -7.94 23.02 21.54
N VAL A 146 -9.09 23.18 20.88
CA VAL A 146 -10.37 22.61 21.34
C VAL A 146 -10.40 21.13 20.97
N LEU A 147 -10.74 20.26 21.92
CA LEU A 147 -10.91 18.84 21.65
C LEU A 147 -12.34 18.56 21.22
N GLU A 148 -12.49 17.69 20.23
CA GLU A 148 -13.77 17.23 19.73
C GLU A 148 -14.30 16.10 20.62
N HIS A 149 -15.61 16.13 20.92
CA HIS A 149 -16.26 15.04 21.66
C HIS A 149 -16.34 13.80 20.76
N ALA A 150 -15.89 12.66 21.29
CA ALA A 150 -15.85 11.39 20.58
C ALA A 150 -17.08 10.52 20.89
N PHE A 151 -17.23 10.15 22.17
CA PHE A 151 -18.29 9.29 22.66
C PHE A 151 -18.35 9.29 24.19
N ASP A 152 -19.48 8.84 24.74
CA ASP A 152 -19.66 8.61 26.17
C ASP A 152 -19.52 7.09 26.47
N HIS A 153 -18.84 6.76 27.57
CA HIS A 153 -18.68 5.39 28.05
C HIS A 153 -18.76 5.35 29.58
N GLY A 154 -19.86 4.77 30.08
CA GLY A 154 -20.14 4.72 31.51
C GLY A 154 -20.30 6.12 32.10
N ASP A 155 -19.37 6.50 32.98
CA ASP A 155 -19.33 7.80 33.65
C ASP A 155 -18.29 8.78 33.06
N LEU A 156 -17.66 8.42 31.94
CA LEU A 156 -16.68 9.23 31.21
C LEU A 156 -17.23 9.71 29.86
N ALA A 157 -16.94 10.95 29.50
CA ALA A 157 -17.00 11.42 28.12
C ALA A 157 -15.58 11.51 27.56
N TYR A 158 -15.39 11.01 26.35
CA TYR A 158 -14.09 10.99 25.69
C TYR A 158 -14.00 12.08 24.63
N PHE A 159 -12.82 12.69 24.54
CA PHE A 159 -12.51 13.76 23.61
C PHE A 159 -11.20 13.48 22.87
N HIS A 160 -11.05 13.96 21.65
CA HIS A 160 -9.82 13.80 20.88
C HIS A 160 -9.40 15.06 20.12
N ALA A 161 -8.12 15.12 19.76
CA ALA A 161 -7.56 16.15 18.86
C ALA A 161 -6.28 15.65 18.21
N VAL A 162 -5.93 16.20 17.04
CA VAL A 162 -4.63 15.99 16.39
C VAL A 162 -3.82 17.28 16.47
N LEU A 163 -2.74 17.25 17.25
CA LEU A 163 -1.81 18.37 17.41
C LEU A 163 -0.77 18.36 16.30
N ARG A 164 -0.87 19.28 15.34
CA ARG A 164 0.03 19.37 14.18
C ARG A 164 1.39 19.97 14.56
N GLY A 165 2.48 19.41 14.03
CA GLY A 165 3.83 19.95 14.22
C GLY A 165 4.40 19.84 15.63
N ALA A 166 3.86 18.96 16.48
CA ALA A 166 4.26 18.82 17.87
C ALA A 166 5.74 18.41 18.05
N ALA A 167 6.44 19.09 18.97
CA ALA A 167 7.78 18.73 19.42
C ALA A 167 7.76 17.41 20.21
N SER A 168 8.91 16.74 20.35
CA SER A 168 9.02 15.46 21.07
C SER A 168 8.62 15.53 22.55
N ARG A 169 8.50 16.74 23.10
CA ARG A 169 7.97 17.00 24.44
C ARG A 169 6.91 18.09 24.38
N VAL A 170 5.74 17.78 24.91
CA VAL A 170 4.59 18.68 24.99
C VAL A 170 4.09 18.70 26.42
N ARG A 171 3.92 19.90 26.99
CA ARG A 171 3.13 20.06 28.21
C ARG A 171 1.68 20.29 27.80
N LEU A 172 0.80 19.41 28.27
CA LEU A 172 -0.63 19.53 28.05
C LEU A 172 -1.28 20.03 29.32
N GLU A 173 -2.04 21.12 29.23
CA GLU A 173 -3.00 21.51 30.26
C GLU A 173 -4.40 21.32 29.72
N VAL A 174 -5.15 20.37 30.29
CA VAL A 174 -6.55 20.14 29.91
C VAL A 174 -7.44 20.96 30.81
N ARG A 175 -8.35 21.77 30.25
CA ARG A 175 -9.28 22.63 31.02
C ARG A 175 -10.73 22.31 30.70
N SER A 176 -11.57 22.23 31.73
CA SER A 176 -13.02 22.38 31.60
C SER A 176 -13.44 23.84 31.88
N GLU A 177 -14.68 24.21 31.53
CA GLU A 177 -15.22 25.56 31.80
C GLU A 177 -15.16 25.96 33.28
N ASP A 178 -15.32 25.01 34.21
CA ASP A 178 -15.24 25.26 35.67
C ASP A 178 -13.80 25.48 36.17
N HIS A 179 -12.85 25.75 35.25
CA HIS A 179 -11.43 25.99 35.50
C HIS A 179 -10.67 24.83 36.16
N LEU A 180 -11.21 23.61 36.14
CA LEU A 180 -10.47 22.42 36.54
C LEU A 180 -9.38 22.18 35.50
N SER A 181 -8.13 22.07 35.95
CA SER A 181 -7.00 21.84 35.07
C SER A 181 -6.11 20.72 35.58
N THR A 182 -5.60 19.91 34.66
CA THR A 182 -4.55 18.93 34.94
C THR A 182 -3.40 19.13 33.97
N ARG A 183 -2.20 18.72 34.39
CA ARG A 183 -1.00 18.82 33.56
C ARG A 183 -0.36 17.47 33.39
N VAL A 184 -0.05 17.12 32.15
CA VAL A 184 0.78 15.95 31.83
C VAL A 184 1.91 16.36 30.90
N LEU A 185 3.10 15.83 31.18
CA LEU A 185 4.22 15.93 30.25
C LEU A 185 4.15 14.75 29.30
N VAL A 186 3.88 15.01 28.03
CA VAL A 186 3.98 14.02 26.99
C VAL A 186 5.38 14.07 26.43
N SER A 187 6.08 12.93 26.47
CA SER A 187 7.29 12.72 25.66
C SER A 187 6.98 11.63 24.64
N HIS A 188 7.16 11.90 23.36
CA HIS A 188 6.87 10.93 22.30
C HIS A 188 8.06 10.75 21.34
N GLY A 189 8.23 9.52 20.86
CA GLY A 189 9.15 9.23 19.77
C GLY A 189 8.60 9.69 18.42
N ARG A 190 9.40 9.61 17.35
CA ARG A 190 8.87 9.70 15.98
C ARG A 190 7.86 8.58 15.75
N ALA A 191 6.79 8.87 15.01
CA ALA A 191 5.91 7.84 14.50
C ALA A 191 6.77 6.76 13.82
N ARG A 192 6.54 5.50 14.16
CA ARG A 192 7.18 4.40 13.45
C ARG A 192 6.64 4.47 12.02
N GLY A 193 7.51 4.42 11.01
CA GLY A 193 7.04 4.27 9.63
C GLY A 193 6.30 2.94 9.54
N THR A 194 4.97 2.96 9.62
CA THR A 194 4.16 1.77 9.47
C THR A 194 4.11 1.43 8.00
N LYS A 195 4.40 0.17 7.66
CA LYS A 195 4.06 -0.34 6.33
C LYS A 195 2.54 -0.43 6.29
N SER A 196 1.93 0.23 5.32
CA SER A 196 0.48 0.34 5.27
C SER A 196 -0.11 -0.98 4.80
N ILE A 197 -0.81 -1.70 5.69
CA ILE A 197 -1.66 -2.82 5.25
C ILE A 197 -2.92 -2.29 4.53
N ALA A 198 -3.26 -1.01 4.68
CA ALA A 198 -4.48 -0.40 4.16
C ALA A 198 -4.60 -0.46 2.64
N ASP A 199 -3.47 -0.53 1.93
CA ASP A 199 -3.49 -0.59 0.47
C ASP A 199 -3.99 -1.94 -0.05
N HIS A 200 -4.05 -2.95 0.81
CA HIS A 200 -4.36 -4.32 0.44
C HIS A 200 -5.83 -4.68 0.62
N VAL A 201 -6.33 -5.52 -0.30
CA VAL A 201 -7.57 -6.29 -0.14
C VAL A 201 -7.19 -7.75 0.04
N LEU A 202 -7.42 -8.25 1.25
CA LEU A 202 -6.97 -9.58 1.68
C LEU A 202 -8.02 -10.65 1.37
N CYS A 203 -7.58 -11.87 1.11
CA CYS A 203 -8.42 -13.05 1.07
C CYS A 203 -7.77 -14.20 1.84
N THR A 204 -8.45 -14.68 2.89
CA THR A 204 -8.04 -15.89 3.60
C THR A 204 -8.43 -17.12 2.79
N VAL A 205 -7.43 -17.92 2.43
CA VAL A 205 -7.58 -19.17 1.68
C VAL A 205 -7.30 -20.35 2.62
N PHE A 206 -8.34 -21.15 2.88
CA PHE A 206 -8.20 -22.42 3.58
C PHE A 206 -7.71 -23.48 2.60
N VAL A 207 -6.41 -23.79 2.63
CA VAL A 207 -5.71 -24.52 1.57
C VAL A 207 -6.40 -25.84 1.21
N ASP A 208 -6.73 -26.67 2.21
CA ASP A 208 -7.36 -27.98 2.02
C ASP A 208 -8.77 -27.90 1.38
N ARG A 209 -9.43 -26.75 1.47
CA ARG A 209 -10.82 -26.54 1.03
C ARG A 209 -10.95 -25.68 -0.21
N PHE A 210 -9.85 -25.11 -0.67
CA PHE A 210 -9.90 -24.22 -1.80
C PHE A 210 -10.02 -25.00 -3.10
N ARG A 211 -8.94 -25.58 -3.62
CA ARG A 211 -8.99 -26.26 -4.93
C ARG A 211 -8.01 -27.43 -4.99
N GLY A 212 -8.43 -28.54 -5.60
CA GLY A 212 -7.53 -29.65 -5.88
C GLY A 212 -6.50 -29.33 -6.97
N ARG A 213 -5.50 -30.20 -7.11
CA ARG A 213 -4.37 -30.01 -8.04
C ARG A 213 -4.82 -29.91 -9.49
N ASP A 214 -5.54 -30.94 -9.96
CA ASP A 214 -5.97 -31.06 -11.37
C ASP A 214 -7.48 -30.94 -11.50
N VAL A 215 -8.22 -31.47 -10.51
CA VAL A 215 -9.68 -31.45 -10.45
C VAL A 215 -10.18 -30.55 -9.33
N ASP A 216 -11.36 -29.97 -9.52
CA ASP A 216 -12.01 -29.19 -8.48
C ASP A 216 -12.54 -30.11 -7.37
N LEU A 217 -12.62 -29.58 -6.15
CA LEU A 217 -13.18 -30.33 -5.02
C LEU A 217 -14.70 -30.39 -5.18
N GLU A 218 -15.28 -31.55 -4.90
CA GLU A 218 -16.73 -31.72 -4.93
C GLU A 218 -17.40 -30.85 -3.86
N PRO A 219 -18.38 -30.00 -4.21
CA PRO A 219 -19.14 -29.26 -3.22
C PRO A 219 -19.82 -30.21 -2.23
N SER A 220 -19.57 -30.01 -0.93
CA SER A 220 -20.19 -30.81 0.13
C SER A 220 -20.76 -29.89 1.20
N TYR A 221 -22.03 -30.09 1.54
CA TYR A 221 -22.72 -29.42 2.65
C TYR A 221 -22.39 -30.01 4.02
N HIS A 222 -21.60 -31.08 4.06
CA HIS A 222 -21.14 -31.74 5.28
C HIS A 222 -19.62 -31.80 5.22
N SER A 223 -18.99 -30.69 5.58
CA SER A 223 -17.56 -30.66 5.78
C SER A 223 -17.22 -31.35 7.11
N THR A 224 -16.20 -32.21 7.06
CA THR A 224 -15.66 -32.92 8.23
C THR A 224 -14.30 -32.34 8.58
N SER A 225 -13.72 -32.72 9.73
CA SER A 225 -12.34 -32.36 10.06
C SER A 225 -11.27 -33.08 9.25
N ARG A 226 -11.65 -34.01 8.36
CA ARG A 226 -10.72 -34.76 7.53
C ARG A 226 -10.24 -33.93 6.32
N PRO A 227 -9.02 -34.18 5.82
CA PRO A 227 -8.54 -33.58 4.59
C PRO A 227 -9.45 -33.91 3.40
N LEU A 228 -9.71 -32.92 2.55
CA LEU A 228 -10.47 -33.06 1.30
C LEU A 228 -9.59 -33.00 0.04
N GLY A 229 -8.30 -32.68 0.18
CA GLY A 229 -7.33 -32.76 -0.90
C GLY A 229 -7.09 -31.45 -1.65
N GLY A 230 -7.33 -30.31 -1.00
CA GLY A 230 -6.91 -29.02 -1.53
C GLY A 230 -5.38 -28.92 -1.67
N HIS A 231 -4.91 -28.20 -2.68
CA HIS A 231 -3.53 -28.23 -3.15
C HIS A 231 -3.04 -26.85 -3.58
N LEU A 232 -1.75 -26.55 -3.37
CA LEU A 232 -1.17 -25.23 -3.65
C LEU A 232 -1.17 -24.88 -5.15
N ASP A 233 -0.92 -25.85 -6.04
CA ASP A 233 -1.10 -25.64 -7.49
C ASP A 233 -2.58 -25.36 -7.87
N GLY A 234 -3.54 -25.85 -7.09
CA GLY A 234 -4.95 -25.50 -7.24
C GLY A 234 -5.20 -24.01 -6.98
N ILE A 235 -4.57 -23.46 -5.93
CA ILE A 235 -4.60 -22.02 -5.64
C ILE A 235 -3.95 -21.23 -6.79
N THR A 236 -2.80 -21.70 -7.27
CA THR A 236 -2.05 -21.07 -8.38
C THR A 236 -2.92 -20.89 -9.62
N ARG A 237 -3.71 -21.91 -9.98
CA ARG A 237 -4.65 -21.86 -11.12
C ARG A 237 -5.81 -20.87 -10.94
N SER A 238 -6.08 -20.43 -9.73
CA SER A 238 -7.19 -19.52 -9.41
C SER A 238 -6.75 -18.07 -9.22
N LEU A 239 -5.45 -17.77 -9.32
CA LEU A 239 -4.92 -16.41 -9.11
C LEU A 239 -5.59 -15.38 -10.03
N ASP A 240 -5.88 -15.74 -11.28
CA ASP A 240 -6.55 -14.84 -12.23
C ASP A 240 -7.99 -14.52 -11.80
N GLU A 241 -8.76 -15.52 -11.34
CA GLU A 241 -10.13 -15.31 -10.84
C GLU A 241 -10.17 -14.47 -9.55
N LEU A 242 -9.17 -14.61 -8.68
CA LEU A 242 -9.03 -13.82 -7.44
C LEU A 242 -8.63 -12.37 -7.75
N ALA A 243 -7.65 -12.18 -8.65
CA ALA A 243 -7.21 -10.85 -9.09
C ALA A 243 -8.32 -10.08 -9.81
N GLU A 244 -9.18 -10.77 -10.57
CA GLU A 244 -10.35 -10.17 -11.22
C GLU A 244 -11.34 -9.58 -10.22
N VAL A 245 -11.54 -10.22 -9.06
CA VAL A 245 -12.37 -9.69 -7.96
C VAL A 245 -11.71 -8.47 -7.29
N GLY A 246 -10.41 -8.27 -7.53
CA GLY A 246 -9.62 -7.18 -6.96
C GLY A 246 -8.87 -7.56 -5.69
N ILE A 247 -8.77 -8.86 -5.38
CA ILE A 247 -7.92 -9.36 -4.30
C ILE A 247 -6.46 -9.21 -4.74
N ASP A 248 -5.66 -8.57 -3.90
CA ASP A 248 -4.22 -8.40 -4.13
C ASP A 248 -3.36 -9.16 -3.13
N THR A 249 -3.93 -9.65 -2.02
CA THR A 249 -3.18 -10.33 -0.97
C THR A 249 -3.89 -11.59 -0.52
N LEU A 250 -3.20 -12.73 -0.58
CA LEU A 250 -3.68 -14.01 -0.06
C LEU A 250 -3.12 -14.24 1.33
N VAL A 251 -3.95 -14.70 2.26
CA VAL A 251 -3.53 -15.21 3.57
C VAL A 251 -3.79 -16.71 3.56
N LEU A 252 -2.72 -17.50 3.53
CA LEU A 252 -2.85 -18.96 3.52
C LEU A 252 -2.93 -19.46 4.95
N THR A 253 -3.90 -20.33 5.24
CA THR A 253 -3.85 -21.19 6.45
C THR A 253 -2.52 -21.94 6.48
N PRO A 254 -2.05 -22.42 7.65
CA PRO A 254 -0.71 -22.97 7.77
C PRO A 254 -0.42 -24.06 6.72
N VAL A 255 0.76 -23.99 6.09
CA VAL A 255 1.17 -24.88 4.99
C VAL A 255 2.15 -25.97 5.42
N HIS A 256 2.56 -25.93 6.69
CA HIS A 256 3.58 -26.81 7.22
C HIS A 256 3.07 -28.24 7.45
N VAL A 257 3.95 -29.18 7.78
CA VAL A 257 3.57 -30.58 8.02
C VAL A 257 2.71 -30.69 9.29
N ALA A 258 1.48 -31.19 9.15
CA ALA A 258 0.53 -31.40 10.25
C ALA A 258 -0.41 -32.59 9.94
N GLU A 259 -1.02 -33.16 10.98
CA GLU A 259 -1.95 -34.30 10.85
C GLU A 259 -3.35 -33.85 10.37
N SER A 260 -3.83 -32.71 10.85
CA SER A 260 -5.16 -32.21 10.54
C SER A 260 -5.26 -31.49 9.18
N ALA A 261 -6.51 -31.26 8.74
CA ALA A 261 -6.79 -30.42 7.58
C ALA A 261 -6.57 -28.92 7.83
N HIS A 262 -6.65 -28.46 9.10
CA HIS A 262 -6.48 -27.04 9.46
C HIS A 262 -5.02 -26.66 9.70
N ARG A 263 -4.17 -27.65 10.04
CA ARG A 263 -2.72 -27.53 10.16
C ARG A 263 -2.20 -26.58 11.24
N TYR A 264 -2.99 -26.35 12.29
CA TYR A 264 -2.53 -25.58 13.47
C TYR A 264 -1.76 -26.47 14.47
N ASP A 265 -1.94 -27.78 14.34
CA ASP A 265 -1.29 -28.87 15.07
C ASP A 265 0.05 -29.26 14.40
N PHE A 266 1.04 -28.36 14.48
CA PHE A 266 2.30 -28.52 13.76
C PHE A 266 3.05 -29.79 14.15
N VAL A 267 3.60 -30.50 13.15
CA VAL A 267 4.51 -31.64 13.31
C VAL A 267 5.93 -31.27 12.86
N ASP A 268 6.06 -30.58 11.73
CA ASP A 268 7.32 -29.97 11.30
C ASP A 268 7.03 -28.57 10.73
N PRO A 269 7.30 -27.49 11.49
CA PRO A 269 7.04 -26.12 11.06
C PRO A 269 8.11 -25.56 10.10
N LEU A 270 9.10 -26.36 9.71
CA LEU A 270 10.19 -25.98 8.77
C LEU A 270 10.11 -26.73 7.43
N ALA A 271 9.02 -27.46 7.18
CA ALA A 271 8.77 -28.15 5.93
C ALA A 271 7.34 -27.91 5.47
N VAL A 272 7.13 -27.79 4.15
CA VAL A 272 5.78 -27.71 3.56
C VAL A 272 5.21 -29.12 3.44
N CYS A 273 3.93 -29.29 3.76
CA CYS A 273 3.27 -30.60 3.67
C CYS A 273 3.21 -31.12 2.21
N GLU A 274 3.67 -32.36 1.99
CA GLU A 274 3.66 -32.99 0.65
C GLU A 274 2.23 -33.22 0.13
N ASP A 275 1.25 -33.44 1.01
CA ASP A 275 -0.15 -33.67 0.61
C ASP A 275 -0.77 -32.46 -0.09
N ILE A 276 -0.23 -31.26 0.12
CA ILE A 276 -0.66 -30.02 -0.55
C ILE A 276 0.27 -29.58 -1.68
N GLY A 277 1.30 -30.38 -2.00
CA GLY A 277 2.24 -30.17 -3.11
C GLY A 277 3.68 -29.83 -2.71
N GLY A 278 3.98 -29.74 -1.42
CA GLY A 278 5.33 -29.47 -0.92
C GLY A 278 5.89 -28.10 -1.32
N GLU A 279 7.18 -27.91 -1.06
CA GLU A 279 7.87 -26.63 -1.24
C GLU A 279 7.87 -26.18 -2.73
N ALA A 280 7.96 -27.13 -3.66
CA ALA A 280 7.98 -26.83 -5.09
C ALA A 280 6.67 -26.18 -5.57
N SER A 281 5.51 -26.66 -5.11
CA SER A 281 4.22 -26.04 -5.44
C SER A 281 4.03 -24.70 -4.71
N LEU A 282 4.56 -24.56 -3.50
CA LEU A 282 4.53 -23.28 -2.79
C LEU A 282 5.34 -22.20 -3.51
N VAL A 283 6.58 -22.49 -3.91
CA VAL A 283 7.43 -21.54 -4.64
C VAL A 283 6.77 -21.12 -5.95
N ARG A 284 6.18 -22.06 -6.70
CA ARG A 284 5.39 -21.72 -7.90
C ARG A 284 4.23 -20.78 -7.59
N LEU A 285 3.47 -21.04 -6.53
CA LEU A 285 2.37 -20.18 -6.11
C LEU A 285 2.86 -18.75 -5.80
N LEU A 286 3.98 -18.63 -5.07
CA LEU A 286 4.57 -17.35 -4.73
C LEU A 286 5.04 -16.59 -5.98
N ASP A 287 5.78 -17.25 -6.88
CA ASP A 287 6.28 -16.66 -8.12
C ASP A 287 5.14 -16.19 -9.03
N GLU A 288 4.10 -17.01 -9.21
CA GLU A 288 2.95 -16.69 -10.05
C GLU A 288 2.06 -15.59 -9.44
N ALA A 289 1.93 -15.54 -8.11
CA ALA A 289 1.25 -14.45 -7.41
C ALA A 289 2.03 -13.14 -7.59
N HIS A 290 3.35 -13.16 -7.39
CA HIS A 290 4.21 -11.98 -7.58
C HIS A 290 4.23 -11.49 -9.02
N ALA A 291 4.19 -12.39 -10.01
CA ALA A 291 4.09 -12.03 -11.43
C ALA A 291 2.82 -11.23 -11.77
N ARG A 292 1.77 -11.36 -10.94
CA ARG A 292 0.49 -10.63 -11.04
C ARG A 292 0.42 -9.41 -10.12
N GLY A 293 1.50 -9.10 -9.41
CA GLY A 293 1.52 -8.03 -8.41
C GLY A 293 0.78 -8.38 -7.11
N MET A 294 0.40 -9.65 -6.90
CA MET A 294 -0.23 -10.11 -5.68
C MET A 294 0.80 -10.41 -4.60
N LYS A 295 0.34 -10.49 -3.34
CA LYS A 295 1.10 -10.79 -2.15
C LYS A 295 0.58 -12.05 -1.49
N VAL A 296 1.45 -12.77 -0.79
CA VAL A 296 1.06 -14.00 -0.07
C VAL A 296 1.61 -13.94 1.34
N PHE A 297 0.71 -14.06 2.32
CA PHE A 297 1.01 -14.06 3.74
C PHE A 297 0.86 -15.47 4.31
N ALA A 298 1.77 -15.84 5.21
CA ALA A 298 1.74 -17.12 5.91
C ALA A 298 1.08 -16.97 7.28
N ASP A 299 0.19 -17.91 7.62
CA ASP A 299 -0.32 -18.07 8.98
C ASP A 299 0.65 -18.88 9.84
N VAL A 300 0.97 -18.37 11.04
CA VAL A 300 1.97 -18.93 11.95
C VAL A 300 1.37 -19.08 13.34
N SER A 301 1.35 -20.32 13.85
CA SER A 301 0.90 -20.66 15.20
C SER A 301 1.92 -21.54 15.92
N PHE A 302 2.12 -21.25 17.20
CA PHE A 302 2.92 -22.05 18.14
C PHE A 302 2.15 -22.31 19.45
N SER A 303 0.82 -22.32 19.38
CA SER A 303 -0.04 -22.53 20.56
C SER A 303 -0.01 -23.97 21.06
N HIS A 304 -0.08 -24.93 20.15
CA HIS A 304 -0.06 -26.37 20.44
C HIS A 304 0.66 -27.14 19.34
N ALA A 305 1.23 -28.29 19.69
CA ALA A 305 1.88 -29.19 18.73
C ALA A 305 0.94 -30.34 18.34
N GLY A 306 1.15 -30.92 17.16
CA GLY A 306 0.54 -32.19 16.76
C GLY A 306 1.18 -33.37 17.49
N ALA A 307 0.45 -34.48 17.62
CA ALA A 307 0.90 -35.64 18.41
C ALA A 307 2.13 -36.33 17.81
N GLU A 308 2.36 -36.19 16.51
CA GLU A 308 3.54 -36.74 15.83
C GLU A 308 4.77 -35.81 15.84
N PHE A 309 4.67 -34.59 16.39
CA PHE A 309 5.86 -33.76 16.66
C PHE A 309 6.78 -34.53 17.63
N PRO A 310 8.08 -34.76 17.35
CA PRO A 310 8.87 -35.70 18.15
C PRO A 310 8.91 -35.40 19.67
N PRO A 311 9.06 -34.14 20.12
CA PRO A 311 8.89 -33.79 21.53
C PRO A 311 7.48 -34.05 22.09
N ALA A 312 6.44 -33.81 21.30
CA ALA A 312 5.05 -34.05 21.71
C ALA A 312 4.76 -35.55 21.87
N LYS A 313 5.26 -36.35 20.94
CA LYS A 313 5.13 -37.81 20.97
C LYS A 313 5.74 -38.40 22.25
N ASP A 314 6.87 -37.87 22.66
CA ASP A 314 7.57 -38.28 23.87
C ASP A 314 6.83 -37.84 25.15
N VAL A 315 6.37 -36.59 25.23
CA VAL A 315 5.61 -36.10 26.40
C VAL A 315 4.24 -36.76 26.54
N LEU A 316 3.57 -37.11 25.43
CA LEU A 316 2.31 -37.85 25.45
C LEU A 316 2.49 -39.28 26.00
N ALA A 317 3.64 -39.90 25.74
CA ALA A 317 3.95 -41.25 26.20
C ALA A 317 4.48 -41.30 27.65
N LEU A 318 5.32 -40.33 28.04
CA LEU A 318 6.07 -40.35 29.30
C LEU A 318 5.59 -39.31 30.33
N GLY A 319 4.73 -38.38 29.93
CA GLY A 319 4.34 -37.24 30.76
C GLY A 319 5.57 -36.47 31.25
N ARG A 320 5.62 -36.17 32.55
CA ARG A 320 6.75 -35.45 33.18
C ARG A 320 8.09 -36.20 33.14
N ALA A 321 8.11 -37.49 32.81
CA ALA A 321 9.35 -38.23 32.67
C ALA A 321 10.03 -38.02 31.30
N SER A 322 9.35 -37.35 30.36
CA SER A 322 9.93 -36.97 29.07
C SER A 322 11.09 -35.97 29.26
N PRO A 323 12.25 -36.15 28.59
CA PRO A 323 13.27 -35.10 28.50
C PRO A 323 12.77 -33.79 27.87
N HIS A 324 11.65 -33.83 27.15
CA HIS A 324 11.03 -32.66 26.52
C HIS A 324 9.86 -32.08 27.32
N ALA A 325 9.58 -32.58 28.53
CA ALA A 325 8.43 -32.15 29.32
C ALA A 325 8.37 -30.62 29.53
N ASP A 326 9.52 -29.97 29.71
CA ASP A 326 9.60 -28.51 29.94
C ASP A 326 9.24 -27.67 28.71
N MET A 327 9.14 -28.26 27.52
CA MET A 327 8.61 -27.60 26.32
C MET A 327 7.08 -27.47 26.33
N PHE A 328 6.39 -28.14 27.26
CA PHE A 328 4.92 -28.22 27.29
C PHE A 328 4.35 -27.76 28.63
N LEU A 329 3.08 -27.35 28.61
CA LEU A 329 2.39 -26.85 29.79
C LEU A 329 1.70 -27.99 30.56
N PHE A 330 1.86 -27.99 31.89
CA PHE A 330 1.22 -28.93 32.81
C PHE A 330 0.38 -28.19 33.85
N SER A 331 -0.72 -28.81 34.30
CA SER A 331 -1.51 -28.33 35.43
C SER A 331 -0.71 -28.40 36.73
N LYS A 332 -1.22 -27.74 37.79
CA LYS A 332 -0.62 -27.80 39.14
C LYS A 332 -0.56 -29.23 39.69
N GLU A 333 -1.52 -30.06 39.32
CA GLU A 333 -1.63 -31.47 39.67
C GLU A 333 -0.70 -32.37 38.84
N GLY A 334 -0.03 -31.80 37.85
CA GLY A 334 0.94 -32.51 37.00
C GLY A 334 0.36 -33.19 35.77
N THR A 335 -0.86 -32.83 35.37
CA THR A 335 -1.49 -33.32 34.15
C THR A 335 -1.09 -32.47 32.94
N LEU A 336 -0.73 -33.10 31.82
CA LEU A 336 -0.40 -32.40 30.58
C LEU A 336 -1.63 -31.62 30.07
N LEU A 337 -1.44 -30.34 29.75
CA LEU A 337 -2.51 -29.49 29.23
C LEU A 337 -2.62 -29.63 27.72
N HIS A 338 -3.84 -29.54 27.22
CA HIS A 338 -4.17 -29.71 25.81
C HIS A 338 -5.04 -28.57 25.31
N TYR A 339 -4.99 -28.32 24.00
CA TYR A 339 -5.82 -27.31 23.36
C TYR A 339 -7.29 -27.75 23.32
N GLY A 340 -8.16 -26.96 23.94
CA GLY A 340 -9.59 -27.27 24.09
C GLY A 340 -9.81 -28.64 24.76
N THR A 341 -10.59 -29.50 24.09
CA THR A 341 -10.87 -30.88 24.53
C THR A 341 -10.04 -31.94 23.78
N ARG A 342 -9.02 -31.53 23.01
CA ARG A 342 -8.30 -32.41 22.08
C ARG A 342 -7.11 -33.07 22.75
N GLU A 343 -7.24 -34.34 23.14
CA GLU A 343 -6.19 -35.15 23.81
C GLU A 343 -4.90 -35.35 22.98
N ARG A 344 -4.88 -34.98 21.70
CA ARG A 344 -3.72 -35.10 20.78
C ARG A 344 -3.06 -33.77 20.43
N ALA A 345 -3.37 -32.70 21.17
CA ALA A 345 -2.87 -31.35 20.93
C ALA A 345 -2.27 -30.72 22.21
N PRO A 346 -1.11 -31.20 22.69
CA PRO A 346 -0.49 -30.66 23.90
C PRO A 346 -0.10 -29.18 23.73
N LEU A 347 -0.37 -28.37 24.76
CA LEU A 347 -0.03 -26.95 24.78
C LEU A 347 1.49 -26.75 24.96
N VAL A 348 2.07 -25.89 24.14
CA VAL A 348 3.50 -25.61 24.12
C VAL A 348 3.83 -24.41 25.03
N ASP A 349 4.91 -24.48 25.80
CA ASP A 349 5.43 -23.30 26.53
C ASP A 349 6.19 -22.40 25.55
N GLN A 350 5.51 -21.35 25.08
CA GLN A 350 6.02 -20.40 24.10
C GLN A 350 7.18 -19.53 24.60
N ARG A 351 7.56 -19.64 25.89
CA ARG A 351 8.73 -18.98 26.48
C ARG A 351 9.93 -19.91 26.59
N HIS A 352 9.75 -21.21 26.35
CA HIS A 352 10.85 -22.17 26.42
C HIS A 352 11.89 -21.83 25.33
N PRO A 353 13.20 -21.77 25.65
CA PRO A 353 14.22 -21.33 24.69
C PRO A 353 14.23 -22.11 23.37
N GLU A 354 13.99 -23.42 23.41
CA GLU A 354 13.93 -24.24 22.19
C GLU A 354 12.69 -23.93 21.32
N VAL A 355 11.57 -23.58 21.95
CA VAL A 355 10.34 -23.20 21.23
C VAL A 355 10.53 -21.83 20.58
N VAL A 356 11.13 -20.87 21.30
CA VAL A 356 11.46 -19.55 20.74
C VAL A 356 12.43 -19.69 19.56
N ALA A 357 13.46 -20.52 19.68
CA ALA A 357 14.42 -20.77 18.60
C ALA A 357 13.75 -21.43 17.37
N LEU A 358 12.83 -22.37 17.59
CA LEU A 358 12.05 -22.99 16.52
C LEU A 358 11.15 -21.96 15.81
N ALA A 359 10.46 -21.12 16.58
CA ALA A 359 9.62 -20.05 16.06
C ALA A 359 10.43 -19.05 15.20
N GLU A 360 11.59 -18.59 15.69
CA GLU A 360 12.50 -17.73 14.92
C GLU A 360 12.97 -18.40 13.62
N ALA A 361 13.34 -19.68 13.68
CA ALA A 361 13.76 -20.44 12.51
C ALA A 361 12.64 -20.54 11.47
N THR A 362 11.41 -20.80 11.91
CA THR A 362 10.22 -20.83 11.03
C THR A 362 9.96 -19.48 10.38
N ALA A 363 10.01 -18.38 11.14
CA ALA A 363 9.85 -17.03 10.57
C ALA A 363 10.92 -16.70 9.51
N ARG A 364 12.20 -17.05 9.75
CA ARG A 364 13.26 -16.87 8.74
C ARG A 364 13.02 -17.73 7.52
N TRP A 365 12.65 -18.99 7.72
CA TRP A 365 12.41 -19.94 6.63
C TRP A 365 11.26 -19.46 5.73
N LEU A 366 10.12 -19.08 6.29
CA LEU A 366 8.99 -18.49 5.54
C LEU A 366 9.41 -17.22 4.78
N GLY A 367 10.20 -16.35 5.43
CA GLY A 367 10.78 -15.18 4.79
C GLY A 367 11.62 -15.55 3.56
N ARG A 368 12.54 -16.51 3.68
CA ARG A 368 13.39 -16.97 2.58
C ARG A 368 12.61 -17.58 1.42
N LEU A 369 11.55 -18.33 1.71
CA LEU A 369 10.70 -18.95 0.69
C LEU A 369 10.02 -17.93 -0.22
N GLY A 370 9.73 -16.71 0.26
CA GLY A 370 9.07 -15.69 -0.57
C GLY A 370 7.80 -15.07 -0.01
N PHE A 371 7.34 -15.48 1.17
CA PHE A 371 6.16 -14.85 1.78
C PHE A 371 6.39 -13.35 2.01
N ASP A 372 5.37 -12.55 1.71
CA ASP A 372 5.38 -11.09 1.85
C ASP A 372 4.93 -10.62 3.23
N GLY A 373 4.33 -11.51 4.02
CA GLY A 373 3.86 -11.17 5.36
C GLY A 373 3.54 -12.38 6.22
N LEU A 374 3.33 -12.13 7.51
CA LEU A 374 2.91 -13.12 8.49
C LEU A 374 1.60 -12.70 9.15
N ARG A 375 0.70 -13.66 9.34
CA ARG A 375 -0.41 -13.60 10.31
C ARG A 375 0.00 -14.40 11.53
N LEU A 376 0.09 -13.74 12.69
CA LEU A 376 0.36 -14.42 13.97
C LEU A 376 -0.97 -14.86 14.59
N ASP A 377 -1.16 -16.17 14.66
CA ASP A 377 -2.29 -16.82 15.32
C ASP A 377 -2.26 -16.61 16.83
N MET A 378 -3.42 -16.40 17.46
CA MET A 378 -3.56 -16.30 18.91
C MET A 378 -2.54 -15.37 19.58
N VAL A 379 -2.19 -14.25 18.92
CA VAL A 379 -1.10 -13.35 19.38
C VAL A 379 -1.39 -12.73 20.75
N ALA A 380 -2.66 -12.70 21.17
CA ALA A 380 -3.06 -12.28 22.51
C ALA A 380 -2.53 -13.20 23.62
N GLU A 381 -2.23 -14.46 23.31
CA GLU A 381 -1.66 -15.45 24.23
C GLU A 381 -0.14 -15.64 24.03
N LEU A 382 0.41 -15.07 22.95
CA LEU A 382 1.83 -15.14 22.62
C LEU A 382 2.65 -14.16 23.50
N PRO A 383 3.68 -14.62 24.23
CA PRO A 383 4.58 -13.72 24.95
C PRO A 383 5.18 -12.64 24.04
N GLU A 384 5.27 -11.39 24.53
CA GLU A 384 5.77 -10.26 23.73
C GLU A 384 7.20 -10.52 23.23
N GLU A 385 8.03 -11.19 24.02
CA GLU A 385 9.38 -11.58 23.63
C GLU A 385 9.37 -12.52 22.42
N THR A 386 8.52 -13.55 22.43
CA THR A 386 8.41 -14.52 21.33
C THR A 386 7.79 -13.90 20.08
N ALA A 387 6.78 -13.04 20.23
CA ALA A 387 6.18 -12.29 19.12
C ALA A 387 7.19 -11.33 18.46
N THR A 388 7.99 -10.64 19.28
CA THR A 388 9.05 -9.75 18.81
C THR A 388 10.15 -10.52 18.08
N ALA A 389 10.57 -11.67 18.62
CA ALA A 389 11.56 -12.55 18.00
C ALA A 389 11.10 -13.05 16.62
N LEU A 390 9.86 -13.54 16.51
CA LEU A 390 9.24 -13.95 15.24
C LEU A 390 9.25 -12.81 14.21
N ARG A 391 8.82 -11.61 14.62
CA ARG A 391 8.80 -10.44 13.76
C ARG A 391 10.19 -10.07 13.27
N GLU A 392 11.16 -9.95 14.18
CA GLU A 392 12.53 -9.55 13.83
C GLU A 392 13.21 -10.57 12.93
N ALA A 393 13.00 -11.86 13.21
CA ALA A 393 13.46 -12.97 12.39
C ALA A 393 12.91 -12.90 10.95
N PHE A 394 11.60 -12.69 10.78
CA PHE A 394 10.98 -12.54 9.47
C PHE A 394 11.46 -11.29 8.72
N LEU A 395 11.46 -10.13 9.39
CA LEU A 395 11.84 -8.86 8.77
C LEU A 395 13.33 -8.78 8.40
N ALA A 396 14.19 -9.57 9.05
CA ALA A 396 15.59 -9.71 8.64
C ALA A 396 15.72 -10.31 7.23
N GLU A 397 14.82 -11.22 6.84
CA GLU A 397 14.79 -11.86 5.51
C GLU A 397 13.89 -11.08 4.53
N ARG A 398 12.84 -10.42 5.04
CA ARG A 398 11.88 -9.62 4.28
C ARG A 398 11.70 -8.22 4.88
N PRO A 399 12.64 -7.28 4.62
CA PRO A 399 12.58 -5.92 5.17
C PRO A 399 11.34 -5.12 4.77
N ALA A 400 10.66 -5.48 3.68
CA ALA A 400 9.41 -4.88 3.23
C ALA A 400 8.15 -5.62 3.72
N GLY A 401 8.29 -6.76 4.41
CA GLY A 401 7.15 -7.61 4.76
C GLY A 401 6.26 -7.06 5.88
N ILE A 402 5.01 -7.50 5.93
CA ILE A 402 3.99 -7.04 6.89
C ILE A 402 3.72 -8.14 7.92
N VAL A 403 3.69 -7.81 9.21
CA VAL A 403 3.30 -8.76 10.26
C VAL A 403 2.04 -8.24 10.94
N TYR A 404 0.94 -8.98 10.81
CA TYR A 404 -0.30 -8.68 11.54
C TYR A 404 -0.70 -9.84 12.43
N GLY A 405 -1.52 -9.59 13.44
CA GLY A 405 -1.87 -10.59 14.44
C GLY A 405 -3.37 -10.70 14.68
N GLU A 406 -3.78 -11.90 15.09
CA GLU A 406 -5.11 -12.17 15.61
C GLU A 406 -5.24 -11.63 17.04
N VAL A 407 -5.73 -10.40 17.16
CA VAL A 407 -5.96 -9.74 18.44
C VAL A 407 -7.46 -9.75 18.72
N VAL A 408 -7.87 -10.63 19.65
CA VAL A 408 -9.28 -10.79 20.06
C VAL A 408 -9.77 -9.75 21.10
N PRO A 409 -8.94 -8.90 21.71
CA PRO A 409 -9.48 -7.88 22.60
C PRO A 409 -9.40 -6.41 22.19
N ARG A 410 -10.22 -5.60 22.88
CA ARG A 410 -9.99 -4.16 23.04
C ARG A 410 -8.57 -4.01 23.64
N HIS A 411 -7.80 -2.98 23.27
CA HIS A 411 -6.36 -2.79 23.60
C HIS A 411 -5.32 -3.28 22.59
N ALA A 412 -5.65 -3.32 21.29
CA ALA A 412 -4.68 -3.65 20.24
C ALA A 412 -3.37 -2.81 20.27
N TRP A 413 -3.42 -1.61 20.85
CA TRP A 413 -2.26 -0.72 21.03
C TRP A 413 -1.07 -1.39 21.73
N ARG A 414 -1.31 -2.39 22.59
CA ARG A 414 -0.24 -3.12 23.28
C ARG A 414 0.62 -3.94 22.34
N TYR A 415 -0.01 -4.45 21.28
CA TYR A 415 0.64 -5.27 20.26
C TYR A 415 1.30 -4.41 19.18
N ALA A 416 1.04 -3.09 19.15
CA ALA A 416 1.64 -2.17 18.17
C ALA A 416 3.18 -2.05 18.28
N SER A 417 3.81 -2.56 19.35
CA SER A 417 5.27 -2.67 19.44
C SER A 417 5.85 -3.71 18.48
N PHE A 418 5.09 -4.74 18.12
CA PHE A 418 5.57 -5.87 17.30
C PHE A 418 4.63 -6.26 16.14
N LEU A 419 3.43 -5.68 16.04
CA LEU A 419 2.53 -5.83 14.89
C LEU A 419 2.47 -4.55 14.06
N ASP A 420 2.36 -4.72 12.74
CA ASP A 420 2.00 -3.66 11.80
C ASP A 420 0.48 -3.45 11.73
N ALA A 421 -0.30 -4.52 11.97
CA ALA A 421 -1.76 -4.47 12.00
C ALA A 421 -2.39 -5.53 12.93
N SER A 422 -3.67 -5.37 13.23
CA SER A 422 -4.46 -6.32 14.04
C SER A 422 -5.86 -6.54 13.47
N THR A 423 -6.40 -7.74 13.68
CA THR A 423 -7.81 -8.07 13.40
C THR A 423 -8.80 -7.22 14.20
N ASP A 424 -9.96 -6.90 13.61
CA ASP A 424 -11.04 -6.14 14.25
C ASP A 424 -12.26 -7.01 14.59
N PHE A 425 -12.15 -7.83 15.65
CA PHE A 425 -13.27 -8.67 16.09
C PHE A 425 -14.46 -7.87 16.63
N SER A 426 -14.24 -6.67 17.18
CA SER A 426 -15.34 -5.80 17.62
C SER A 426 -16.18 -5.31 16.44
N TYR A 427 -15.54 -4.93 15.34
CA TYR A 427 -16.22 -4.62 14.09
C TYR A 427 -16.91 -5.85 13.50
N PHE A 428 -16.23 -7.00 13.46
CA PHE A 428 -16.80 -8.24 12.94
C PHE A 428 -18.14 -8.60 13.62
N GLU A 429 -18.20 -8.59 14.96
CA GLU A 429 -19.42 -8.86 15.70
C GLU A 429 -20.50 -7.81 15.43
N ALA A 430 -20.15 -6.52 15.51
CA ALA A 430 -21.09 -5.42 15.29
C ALA A 430 -21.64 -5.40 13.86
N ALA A 431 -20.78 -5.60 12.84
CA ALA A 431 -21.17 -5.61 11.44
C ALA A 431 -22.10 -6.78 11.13
N ARG A 432 -21.87 -7.96 11.71
CA ARG A 432 -22.79 -9.10 11.59
C ARG A 432 -24.12 -8.82 12.29
N ALA A 433 -24.08 -8.30 13.51
CA ALA A 433 -25.28 -7.92 14.23
C ALA A 433 -26.12 -6.90 13.43
N THR A 434 -25.49 -5.91 12.81
CA THR A 434 -26.17 -4.88 12.02
C THR A 434 -26.66 -5.39 10.68
N PHE A 435 -25.81 -6.04 9.89
CA PHE A 435 -26.11 -6.37 8.49
C PHE A 435 -26.65 -7.77 8.30
N ALA A 436 -26.20 -8.77 9.06
CA ALA A 436 -26.64 -10.17 8.88
C ALA A 436 -27.93 -10.46 9.66
N THR A 437 -28.01 -10.02 10.93
CA THR A 437 -29.07 -10.46 11.86
C THR A 437 -30.06 -9.37 12.30
N ASP A 438 -29.86 -8.10 11.92
CA ASP A 438 -30.66 -6.94 12.36
C ASP A 438 -30.74 -6.79 13.90
N GLN A 439 -29.75 -7.29 14.64
CA GLN A 439 -29.65 -7.21 16.10
C GLN A 439 -29.00 -5.91 16.62
N ALA A 440 -28.39 -5.11 15.74
CA ALA A 440 -27.79 -3.82 16.07
C ALA A 440 -28.12 -2.76 15.01
N SER A 441 -28.14 -1.48 15.40
CA SER A 441 -28.36 -0.37 14.46
C SER A 441 -27.09 0.01 13.71
N LEU A 442 -27.19 0.81 12.64
CA LEU A 442 -26.02 1.42 12.00
C LEU A 442 -25.29 2.39 12.95
N GLY A 443 -26.05 3.10 13.79
CA GLY A 443 -25.49 3.97 14.82
C GLY A 443 -24.64 3.20 15.84
N ASP A 444 -25.08 2.01 16.24
CA ASP A 444 -24.30 1.12 17.12
C ASP A 444 -23.01 0.62 16.46
N LEU A 445 -23.07 0.29 15.17
CA LEU A 445 -21.89 -0.10 14.39
C LEU A 445 -20.88 1.03 14.28
N VAL A 446 -21.30 2.23 13.88
CA VAL A 446 -20.41 3.40 13.76
C VAL A 446 -19.78 3.72 15.12
N ARG A 447 -20.55 3.68 16.20
CA ARG A 447 -20.02 3.90 17.55
C ARG A 447 -18.97 2.85 17.94
N THR A 448 -19.21 1.59 17.61
CA THR A 448 -18.25 0.49 17.85
C THR A 448 -16.96 0.70 17.08
N VAL A 449 -17.03 1.15 15.82
CA VAL A 449 -15.87 1.49 15.00
C VAL A 449 -15.07 2.63 15.61
N LEU A 450 -15.74 3.74 15.98
CA LEU A 450 -15.10 4.91 16.59
C LEU A 450 -14.40 4.56 17.91
N GLU A 451 -15.09 3.85 18.80
CA GLU A 451 -14.51 3.36 20.06
C GLU A 451 -13.31 2.45 19.82
N GLY A 452 -13.44 1.50 18.89
CA GLY A 452 -12.38 0.57 18.53
C GLY A 452 -11.14 1.31 18.06
N ASP A 453 -11.28 2.20 17.08
CA ASP A 453 -10.14 2.90 16.48
C ASP A 453 -9.46 3.88 17.44
N LEU A 454 -10.23 4.47 18.36
CA LEU A 454 -9.66 5.28 19.44
C LEU A 454 -8.88 4.39 20.42
N LEU A 455 -9.50 3.32 20.93
CA LEU A 455 -8.90 2.40 21.90
C LEU A 455 -7.77 1.54 21.35
N ARG A 456 -7.64 1.36 20.02
CA ARG A 456 -6.52 0.64 19.39
C ARG A 456 -5.21 1.42 19.39
N GLY A 457 -5.23 2.72 19.68
CA GLY A 457 -4.01 3.51 19.92
C GLY A 457 -2.99 3.50 18.77
N VAL A 458 -3.43 3.32 17.53
CA VAL A 458 -2.63 3.35 16.30
C VAL A 458 -3.18 4.43 15.36
N ASP A 459 -2.35 4.93 14.44
CA ASP A 459 -2.75 5.93 13.45
C ASP A 459 -3.96 5.41 12.63
N GLU A 460 -4.99 6.25 12.50
CA GLU A 460 -6.39 5.92 12.17
C GLU A 460 -6.65 5.33 10.77
N SER A 461 -5.64 4.82 10.05
CA SER A 461 -5.91 4.31 8.69
C SER A 461 -5.11 3.13 8.18
N THR A 462 -4.07 2.65 8.88
CA THR A 462 -3.12 1.70 8.25
C THR A 462 -2.81 0.41 8.98
N SER A 463 -3.43 0.16 10.15
CA SER A 463 -3.04 -0.94 11.05
C SER A 463 -4.22 -1.83 11.49
N THR A 464 -5.32 -1.87 10.73
CA THR A 464 -6.50 -2.69 11.07
C THR A 464 -6.85 -3.61 9.92
N VAL A 465 -7.20 -4.86 10.21
CA VAL A 465 -7.77 -5.83 9.25
C VAL A 465 -9.23 -6.06 9.61
N ARG A 466 -10.16 -5.72 8.70
CA ARG A 466 -11.60 -5.79 8.90
C ARG A 466 -12.22 -6.87 8.02
N PHE A 467 -13.07 -7.70 8.60
CA PHE A 467 -13.64 -8.87 7.95
C PHE A 467 -15.07 -9.13 8.43
N LEU A 468 -15.81 -9.92 7.64
CA LEU A 468 -17.18 -10.35 7.94
C LEU A 468 -17.27 -11.84 8.30
N SER A 469 -16.24 -12.62 7.94
CA SER A 469 -16.07 -14.03 8.28
C SER A 469 -14.58 -14.36 8.49
N THR A 470 -14.30 -15.41 9.26
CA THR A 470 -13.00 -16.06 9.31
C THR A 470 -13.19 -17.57 9.16
N HIS A 471 -12.09 -18.33 9.12
CA HIS A 471 -12.16 -19.78 9.09
C HIS A 471 -12.57 -20.43 10.43
N ASP A 472 -12.75 -19.63 11.49
CA ASP A 472 -13.11 -20.08 12.84
C ASP A 472 -14.53 -19.68 13.27
N HIS A 473 -15.26 -18.98 12.40
CA HIS A 473 -16.62 -18.55 12.65
C HIS A 473 -17.53 -18.96 11.48
N ALA A 474 -18.84 -19.09 11.75
CA ALA A 474 -19.82 -19.31 10.69
C ALA A 474 -19.75 -18.18 9.65
N ARG A 475 -19.97 -18.49 8.38
CA ARG A 475 -19.93 -17.50 7.29
C ARG A 475 -21.04 -16.47 7.47
N PHE A 476 -20.80 -15.23 7.05
CA PHE A 476 -21.80 -14.17 7.03
C PHE A 476 -23.10 -14.63 6.35
N ALA A 477 -22.99 -15.27 5.18
CA ALA A 477 -24.13 -15.76 4.42
C ALA A 477 -24.91 -16.88 5.15
N SER A 478 -24.24 -17.66 6.00
CA SER A 478 -24.85 -18.76 6.80
C SER A 478 -25.68 -18.24 7.98
N VAL A 479 -25.38 -17.04 8.48
CA VAL A 479 -26.11 -16.41 9.60
C VAL A 479 -27.07 -15.31 9.20
N ALA A 480 -27.03 -14.87 7.94
CA ALA A 480 -27.92 -13.85 7.42
C ALA A 480 -29.39 -14.30 7.47
N VAL A 481 -30.27 -13.47 8.01
CA VAL A 481 -31.68 -13.86 8.28
C VAL A 481 -32.57 -13.88 7.02
N ASP A 482 -32.20 -13.14 5.98
CA ASP A 482 -32.79 -13.15 4.64
C ASP A 482 -31.79 -12.57 3.62
N ALA A 483 -32.01 -12.79 2.32
CA ALA A 483 -31.24 -12.18 1.21
C ALA A 483 -29.72 -12.04 1.48
N PRO A 484 -28.99 -13.15 1.74
CA PRO A 484 -27.59 -13.12 2.20
C PRO A 484 -26.67 -12.32 1.28
N GLY A 485 -26.84 -12.41 -0.04
CA GLY A 485 -26.05 -11.67 -1.01
C GLY A 485 -26.23 -10.14 -0.91
N ASP A 486 -27.47 -9.66 -0.86
CA ASP A 486 -27.76 -8.22 -0.75
C ASP A 486 -27.25 -7.64 0.57
N ARG A 487 -27.43 -8.38 1.68
CA ARG A 487 -26.91 -8.00 3.00
C ARG A 487 -25.38 -7.96 3.01
N PHE A 488 -24.74 -8.96 2.39
CA PHE A 488 -23.29 -9.02 2.28
C PHE A 488 -22.76 -7.85 1.44
N ALA A 489 -23.41 -7.49 0.34
CA ALA A 489 -23.02 -6.36 -0.49
C ALA A 489 -22.98 -5.04 0.30
N LEU A 490 -24.00 -4.77 1.12
CA LEU A 490 -24.03 -3.59 2.01
C LEU A 490 -22.92 -3.64 3.07
N ALA A 491 -22.75 -4.79 3.72
CA ALA A 491 -21.72 -4.98 4.74
C ALA A 491 -20.30 -4.86 4.16
N TRP A 492 -20.06 -5.41 2.97
CA TRP A 492 -18.79 -5.34 2.27
C TRP A 492 -18.48 -3.91 1.82
N LEU A 493 -19.48 -3.19 1.30
CA LEU A 493 -19.32 -1.78 0.96
C LEU A 493 -18.91 -0.95 2.18
N PHE A 494 -19.58 -1.14 3.32
CA PHE A 494 -19.22 -0.46 4.56
C PHE A 494 -17.80 -0.84 5.01
N THR A 495 -17.43 -2.12 4.95
CA THR A 495 -16.09 -2.61 5.28
C THR A 495 -15.00 -1.94 4.43
N VAL A 496 -15.23 -1.85 3.12
CA VAL A 496 -14.31 -1.25 2.15
C VAL A 496 -14.24 0.27 2.28
N PHE A 497 -15.32 0.92 2.72
CA PHE A 497 -15.37 2.36 2.97
C PHE A 497 -14.61 2.77 4.24
N LEU A 498 -14.42 1.87 5.21
CA LEU A 498 -13.63 2.15 6.41
C LEU A 498 -12.12 2.21 6.10
N PRO A 499 -11.34 2.95 6.91
CA PRO A 499 -9.87 2.86 6.87
C PRO A 499 -9.35 1.45 7.22
N GLY A 500 -8.09 1.14 6.92
CA GLY A 500 -7.54 -0.21 7.12
C GLY A 500 -7.83 -1.18 5.99
N ALA A 501 -7.41 -2.44 6.14
CA ALA A 501 -7.45 -3.45 5.10
C ALA A 501 -8.73 -4.31 5.19
N PRO A 502 -9.58 -4.33 4.16
CA PRO A 502 -10.70 -5.25 4.10
C PRO A 502 -10.21 -6.68 3.77
N MET A 503 -10.81 -7.68 4.41
CA MET A 503 -10.45 -9.09 4.24
C MET A 503 -11.69 -9.96 4.00
N LEU A 504 -11.63 -10.77 2.95
CA LEU A 504 -12.61 -11.81 2.61
C LEU A 504 -12.16 -13.18 3.14
N LEU A 505 -13.11 -14.05 3.46
CA LEU A 505 -12.91 -15.49 3.45
C LEU A 505 -13.27 -16.02 2.05
N TYR A 506 -12.46 -16.95 1.50
CA TYR A 506 -12.73 -17.52 0.17
C TYR A 506 -14.20 -17.98 0.02
N GLY A 507 -14.81 -17.65 -1.12
CA GLY A 507 -16.17 -18.02 -1.45
C GLY A 507 -17.24 -17.04 -0.97
N GLU A 508 -16.92 -16.05 -0.13
CA GLU A 508 -17.89 -15.01 0.24
C GLU A 508 -18.32 -14.17 -0.98
N GLU A 509 -17.40 -13.93 -1.91
CA GLU A 509 -17.65 -13.18 -3.14
C GLU A 509 -18.65 -13.88 -4.08
N ILE A 510 -18.92 -15.17 -3.87
CA ILE A 510 -19.88 -15.95 -4.65
C ILE A 510 -21.07 -16.44 -3.81
N GLY A 511 -21.21 -15.95 -2.58
CA GLY A 511 -22.33 -16.28 -1.69
C GLY A 511 -22.24 -17.67 -1.07
N LEU A 512 -21.04 -18.23 -0.90
CA LEU A 512 -20.85 -19.55 -0.30
C LEU A 512 -21.37 -19.57 1.14
N ALA A 513 -22.24 -20.54 1.44
CA ALA A 513 -22.88 -20.67 2.75
C ALA A 513 -23.07 -22.14 3.14
N ALA A 514 -23.07 -22.42 4.44
CA ALA A 514 -23.51 -23.68 5.02
C ALA A 514 -25.04 -23.73 5.11
N ARG A 515 -25.62 -24.93 5.18
CA ARG A 515 -27.08 -25.09 5.40
C ARG A 515 -27.52 -24.68 6.79
N GLU A 516 -26.69 -24.97 7.77
CA GLU A 516 -26.89 -24.60 9.17
C GLU A 516 -25.58 -23.98 9.66
N ALA A 517 -25.66 -22.76 10.20
CA ALA A 517 -24.50 -22.10 10.77
C ALA A 517 -23.99 -22.88 11.99
N ALA A 518 -22.68 -23.12 12.02
CA ALA A 518 -22.04 -23.65 13.21
C ALA A 518 -22.24 -22.70 14.41
N ARG A 519 -22.55 -23.27 15.58
CA ARG A 519 -22.82 -22.49 16.81
C ARG A 519 -21.59 -22.31 17.68
N ASP A 520 -20.64 -23.23 17.60
CA ASP A 520 -19.42 -23.21 18.38
C ASP A 520 -18.28 -22.66 17.53
N ALA A 521 -17.64 -21.58 18.00
CA ALA A 521 -16.45 -21.01 17.37
C ALA A 521 -15.30 -22.03 17.39
N GLU A 522 -14.34 -21.90 16.46
CA GLU A 522 -13.16 -22.77 16.27
C GLU A 522 -13.47 -24.22 15.80
N ASP A 523 -14.70 -24.72 15.98
CA ASP A 523 -15.21 -26.01 15.48
C ASP A 523 -16.27 -25.83 14.37
N VAL A 524 -16.05 -24.87 13.48
CA VAL A 524 -17.00 -24.48 12.42
C VAL A 524 -16.91 -25.31 11.14
N TRP A 525 -16.71 -26.63 11.26
CA TRP A 525 -16.58 -27.49 10.08
C TRP A 525 -17.72 -27.37 9.06
N PRO A 526 -19.00 -27.25 9.43
CA PRO A 526 -20.07 -27.01 8.44
C PRO A 526 -19.81 -25.81 7.52
N ASP A 527 -19.12 -24.78 8.00
CA ASP A 527 -18.82 -23.54 7.27
C ASP A 527 -17.47 -23.58 6.52
N ARG A 528 -16.59 -24.55 6.82
CA ARG A 528 -15.33 -24.83 6.08
C ARG A 528 -15.59 -25.61 4.78
N MET A 529 -16.54 -25.12 3.99
CA MET A 529 -17.06 -25.70 2.74
C MET A 529 -16.03 -25.68 1.61
N PRO A 530 -15.94 -26.72 0.77
CA PRO A 530 -15.14 -26.65 -0.46
C PRO A 530 -15.53 -25.45 -1.33
N MET A 531 -14.54 -24.74 -1.90
CA MET A 531 -14.79 -23.65 -2.85
C MET A 531 -15.51 -24.18 -4.09
N VAL A 532 -16.44 -23.39 -4.61
CA VAL A 532 -17.28 -23.78 -5.75
C VAL A 532 -16.77 -23.11 -7.02
N PHE A 533 -16.17 -23.91 -7.92
CA PHE A 533 -15.68 -23.43 -9.21
C PHE A 533 -16.66 -23.62 -10.39
N ASP A 534 -17.79 -24.31 -10.21
CA ASP A 534 -18.83 -24.32 -11.23
C ASP A 534 -19.65 -23.02 -11.18
N ARG A 535 -19.48 -22.14 -12.16
CA ARG A 535 -20.16 -20.82 -12.24
C ARG A 535 -21.69 -20.93 -12.16
N ARG A 536 -22.28 -22.08 -12.49
CA ARG A 536 -23.74 -22.29 -12.41
C ARG A 536 -24.25 -22.39 -10.98
N LEU A 537 -23.35 -22.65 -10.02
CA LEU A 537 -23.66 -22.81 -8.59
C LEU A 537 -23.23 -21.58 -7.77
N ARG A 538 -22.73 -20.52 -8.42
CA ARG A 538 -22.20 -19.31 -7.80
C ARG A 538 -23.20 -18.16 -7.92
N ASP A 539 -23.20 -17.24 -6.96
CA ASP A 539 -23.86 -15.94 -7.12
C ASP A 539 -22.96 -14.98 -7.92
N GLU A 540 -23.05 -15.05 -9.25
CA GLU A 540 -22.25 -14.20 -10.15
C GLU A 540 -22.65 -12.72 -10.08
N ALA A 541 -23.88 -12.41 -9.66
CA ALA A 541 -24.32 -11.04 -9.47
C ALA A 541 -23.64 -10.43 -8.23
N LEU A 542 -23.61 -11.16 -7.12
CA LEU A 542 -22.84 -10.78 -5.94
C LEU A 542 -21.36 -10.64 -6.26
N ARG A 543 -20.77 -11.58 -7.02
CA ARG A 543 -19.36 -11.49 -7.43
C ARG A 543 -19.05 -10.21 -8.20
N ALA A 544 -19.92 -9.81 -9.11
CA ALA A 544 -19.78 -8.56 -9.85
C ALA A 544 -19.84 -7.34 -8.90
N VAL A 545 -20.76 -7.33 -7.94
CA VAL A 545 -20.88 -6.25 -6.95
C VAL A 545 -19.63 -6.18 -6.05
N VAL A 546 -19.13 -7.31 -5.56
CA VAL A 546 -17.91 -7.37 -4.73
C VAL A 546 -16.69 -6.87 -5.52
N ARG A 547 -16.57 -7.25 -6.79
CA ARG A 547 -15.55 -6.72 -7.70
C ARG A 547 -15.66 -5.21 -7.84
N ASP A 548 -16.84 -4.68 -8.11
CA ASP A 548 -17.05 -3.26 -8.37
C ASP A 548 -16.78 -2.41 -7.11
N ILE A 549 -17.15 -2.91 -5.92
CA ILE A 549 -16.78 -2.31 -4.62
C ILE A 549 -15.25 -2.29 -4.44
N THR A 550 -14.56 -3.38 -4.76
CA THR A 550 -13.10 -3.45 -4.62
C THR A 550 -12.38 -2.56 -5.64
N ALA A 551 -12.90 -2.48 -6.87
CA ALA A 551 -12.40 -1.59 -7.91
C ALA A 551 -12.51 -0.11 -7.49
N LEU A 552 -13.63 0.28 -6.87
CA LEU A 552 -13.82 1.61 -6.29
C LEU A 552 -12.72 1.97 -5.29
N ARG A 553 -12.34 1.04 -4.40
CA ARG A 553 -11.24 1.25 -3.44
C ARG A 553 -9.90 1.52 -4.13
N ARG A 554 -9.65 0.83 -5.24
CA ARG A 554 -8.42 1.02 -6.04
C ARG A 554 -8.42 2.36 -6.78
N SER A 555 -9.55 2.78 -7.34
CA SER A 555 -9.67 4.01 -8.13
C SER A 555 -9.74 5.29 -7.30
N HIS A 556 -10.10 5.19 -6.02
CA HIS A 556 -10.22 6.35 -5.11
C HIS A 556 -9.19 6.30 -3.96
N PRO A 557 -8.07 7.04 -4.07
CA PRO A 557 -7.10 7.21 -2.99
C PRO A 557 -7.74 7.66 -1.67
N ALA A 558 -8.86 8.39 -1.69
CA ALA A 558 -9.59 8.79 -0.50
C ALA A 558 -10.06 7.59 0.35
N LEU A 559 -10.41 6.46 -0.27
CA LEU A 559 -10.83 5.25 0.44
C LEU A 559 -9.69 4.52 1.14
N ARG A 560 -8.45 4.68 0.65
CA ARG A 560 -7.24 4.09 1.25
C ARG A 560 -6.58 5.01 2.28
N CYS A 561 -6.46 6.30 1.95
CA CYS A 561 -5.61 7.25 2.68
C CYS A 561 -6.36 8.40 3.36
N GLY A 562 -7.60 8.70 2.92
CA GLY A 562 -8.34 9.86 3.41
C GLY A 562 -8.92 9.65 4.81
N PRO A 563 -8.98 10.65 5.70
CA PRO A 563 -9.78 10.56 6.92
C PRO A 563 -11.27 10.37 6.60
N ILE A 564 -12.00 9.82 7.57
CA ILE A 564 -13.47 9.70 7.53
C ILE A 564 -14.11 10.83 8.32
N GLU A 565 -15.18 11.38 7.76
CA GLU A 565 -16.03 12.39 8.37
C GLU A 565 -17.46 11.89 8.34
N TRP A 566 -18.06 11.70 9.51
CA TRP A 566 -19.44 11.25 9.67
C TRP A 566 -20.37 12.46 9.60
N LEU A 567 -21.10 12.60 8.50
CA LEU A 567 -22.02 13.72 8.26
C LEU A 567 -23.40 13.47 8.89
N HIS A 568 -23.83 12.21 8.92
CA HIS A 568 -25.04 11.76 9.59
C HIS A 568 -24.85 10.34 10.13
N VAL A 569 -25.26 10.10 11.37
CA VAL A 569 -25.27 8.78 11.99
C VAL A 569 -26.62 8.60 12.69
N GLY A 570 -27.48 7.79 12.09
CA GLY A 570 -28.76 7.36 12.64
C GLY A 570 -28.83 5.85 12.78
N ASP A 571 -29.95 5.34 13.31
CA ASP A 571 -30.12 3.90 13.52
C ASP A 571 -30.21 3.10 12.22
N ASP A 572 -30.77 3.68 11.16
CA ASP A 572 -30.97 3.02 9.88
C ASP A 572 -30.49 3.82 8.65
N LEU A 573 -29.79 4.94 8.89
CA LEU A 573 -29.15 5.75 7.85
C LEU A 573 -27.80 6.26 8.33
N VAL A 574 -26.79 6.14 7.47
CA VAL A 574 -25.48 6.74 7.66
C VAL A 574 -25.07 7.50 6.41
N VAL A 575 -24.54 8.70 6.62
CA VAL A 575 -23.90 9.51 5.57
C VAL A 575 -22.50 9.87 6.05
N ALA A 576 -21.49 9.56 5.23
CA ALA A 576 -20.10 9.81 5.57
C ALA A 576 -19.30 10.26 4.34
N ARG A 577 -18.17 10.92 4.57
CA ARG A 577 -17.27 11.43 3.54
C ARG A 577 -15.83 10.99 3.81
N ARG A 578 -15.11 10.61 2.75
CA ARG A 578 -13.66 10.43 2.72
C ARG A 578 -13.05 11.48 1.80
N ARG A 579 -11.90 12.06 2.17
CA ARG A 579 -11.19 13.06 1.36
C ARG A 579 -9.68 12.85 1.38
N PHE A 580 -9.02 12.84 0.22
CA PHE A 580 -7.56 12.80 0.14
C PHE A 580 -7.09 13.48 -1.15
N GLU A 581 -6.19 14.46 -1.04
CA GLU A 581 -5.52 15.11 -2.21
C GLU A 581 -6.44 15.53 -3.36
N GLY A 582 -7.66 15.97 -3.07
CA GLY A 582 -8.63 16.36 -4.10
C GLY A 582 -9.66 15.28 -4.43
N ASP A 583 -9.41 14.01 -4.17
CA ASP A 583 -10.40 12.93 -4.27
C ASP A 583 -11.40 13.01 -3.09
N VAL A 584 -12.71 12.93 -3.38
CA VAL A 584 -13.78 12.97 -2.37
C VAL A 584 -14.85 11.94 -2.71
N VAL A 585 -15.09 11.07 -1.74
CA VAL A 585 -16.04 9.97 -1.83
C VAL A 585 -17.06 10.08 -0.69
N PHE A 586 -18.34 10.07 -1.02
CA PHE A 586 -19.44 10.00 -0.06
C PHE A 586 -20.01 8.58 -0.02
N LEU A 587 -20.30 8.12 1.18
CA LEU A 587 -21.14 6.96 1.45
C LEU A 587 -22.51 7.46 1.90
N VAL A 588 -23.56 6.98 1.24
CA VAL A 588 -24.94 7.09 1.72
C VAL A 588 -25.48 5.68 1.82
N LEU A 589 -25.76 5.21 3.03
CA LEU A 589 -26.16 3.82 3.26
C LEU A 589 -27.38 3.77 4.19
N SER A 590 -28.41 3.04 3.78
CA SER A 590 -29.57 2.77 4.62
C SER A 590 -29.84 1.27 4.77
N THR A 591 -30.13 0.85 6.00
CA THR A 591 -30.63 -0.50 6.32
C THR A 591 -32.15 -0.54 6.48
N SER A 592 -32.83 0.59 6.29
CA SER A 592 -34.29 0.72 6.39
C SER A 592 -34.99 -0.15 5.33
N ARG A 593 -36.14 -0.74 5.67
CA ARG A 593 -36.98 -1.43 4.67
C ARG A 593 -37.79 -0.45 3.82
N GLU A 594 -37.93 0.79 4.28
CA GLU A 594 -38.64 1.85 3.59
C GLU A 594 -37.69 2.66 2.70
N ALA A 595 -38.22 3.21 1.61
CA ALA A 595 -37.45 4.08 0.74
C ALA A 595 -37.19 5.43 1.42
N ARG A 596 -36.04 6.04 1.11
CA ARG A 596 -35.62 7.33 1.65
C ARG A 596 -35.01 8.21 0.58
N GLU A 597 -35.11 9.52 0.80
CA GLU A 597 -34.41 10.53 0.02
C GLU A 597 -33.43 11.25 0.93
N VAL A 598 -32.19 11.38 0.49
CA VAL A 598 -31.12 12.02 1.25
C VAL A 598 -30.42 13.03 0.36
N GLU A 599 -30.45 14.30 0.75
CA GLU A 599 -29.70 15.34 0.06
C GLU A 599 -28.25 15.35 0.55
N VAL A 600 -27.31 15.28 -0.39
CA VAL A 600 -25.86 15.38 -0.13
C VAL A 600 -25.35 16.67 -0.76
N ASP A 601 -25.11 17.69 0.08
CA ASP A 601 -24.57 18.97 -0.35
C ASP A 601 -23.11 19.14 0.08
N ASP A 602 -22.23 19.46 -0.88
CA ASP A 602 -20.87 19.94 -0.59
C ASP A 602 -20.71 21.35 -1.18
N PRO A 603 -20.77 22.41 -0.35
CA PRO A 603 -20.70 23.79 -0.83
C PRO A 603 -19.34 24.16 -1.46
N THR A 604 -18.35 23.27 -1.39
CA THR A 604 -16.98 23.52 -1.85
C THR A 604 -16.67 22.95 -3.24
N ARG A 605 -17.60 22.24 -3.91
CA ARG A 605 -17.33 21.42 -5.12
C ARG A 605 -18.50 21.32 -6.11
N PRO A 606 -18.25 20.86 -7.37
CA PRO A 606 -19.32 20.60 -8.35
C PRO A 606 -20.30 19.49 -7.90
N GLU A 607 -21.42 19.33 -8.62
CA GLU A 607 -22.45 18.33 -8.32
C GLU A 607 -21.87 16.90 -8.21
N PRO A 608 -22.28 16.11 -7.20
CA PRO A 608 -21.80 14.74 -7.02
C PRO A 608 -22.23 13.85 -8.20
N THR A 609 -21.43 12.83 -8.52
CA THR A 609 -21.80 11.78 -9.48
C THR A 609 -21.94 10.43 -8.78
N LEU A 610 -22.88 9.60 -9.22
CA LEU A 610 -23.06 8.25 -8.69
C LEU A 610 -21.95 7.32 -9.22
N ALA A 611 -21.07 6.87 -8.34
CA ALA A 611 -19.96 5.97 -8.68
C ALA A 611 -20.34 4.49 -8.51
N LEU A 612 -21.17 4.16 -7.53
CA LEU A 612 -21.68 2.81 -7.27
C LEU A 612 -23.07 2.90 -6.64
N ALA A 613 -23.96 1.97 -7.00
CA ALA A 613 -25.25 1.78 -6.33
C ALA A 613 -25.47 0.30 -5.98
N ILE A 614 -26.01 0.07 -4.79
CA ILE A 614 -26.44 -1.23 -4.28
C ILE A 614 -27.92 -1.12 -3.94
N GLY A 615 -28.72 -2.16 -4.25
CA GLY A 615 -30.16 -2.16 -3.93
C GLY A 615 -30.98 -1.17 -4.75
N GLY A 616 -30.49 -0.76 -5.93
CA GLY A 616 -31.22 0.12 -6.85
C GLY A 616 -31.20 1.61 -6.50
N ALA A 617 -30.28 2.06 -5.65
CA ALA A 617 -30.10 3.48 -5.35
C ALA A 617 -29.83 4.32 -6.62
N THR A 618 -30.37 5.53 -6.67
CA THR A 618 -30.18 6.47 -7.78
C THR A 618 -29.80 7.86 -7.27
N LEU A 619 -29.29 8.70 -8.17
CA LEU A 619 -28.95 10.09 -7.88
C LEU A 619 -29.70 11.03 -8.82
N ARG A 620 -30.39 12.02 -8.26
CA ARG A 620 -31.09 13.07 -8.98
C ARG A 620 -30.61 14.45 -8.49
N GLY A 621 -29.67 15.04 -9.23
CA GLY A 621 -28.98 16.25 -8.79
C GLY A 621 -28.15 15.96 -7.53
N LYS A 622 -28.54 16.53 -6.39
CA LYS A 622 -27.91 16.29 -5.08
C LYS A 622 -28.69 15.30 -4.19
N VAL A 623 -29.85 14.84 -4.65
CA VAL A 623 -30.71 13.95 -3.87
C VAL A 623 -30.43 12.49 -4.26
N VAL A 624 -30.03 11.70 -3.27
CA VAL A 624 -29.92 10.25 -3.39
C VAL A 624 -31.25 9.62 -3.03
N GLU A 625 -31.85 8.90 -3.97
CA GLU A 625 -33.03 8.08 -3.72
C GLU A 625 -32.55 6.67 -3.35
N LEU A 626 -32.86 6.25 -2.13
CA LEU A 626 -32.49 4.96 -1.56
C LEU A 626 -33.75 4.10 -1.46
N PRO A 627 -33.93 3.08 -2.31
CA PRO A 627 -34.90 2.02 -2.04
C PRO A 627 -34.59 1.31 -0.71
N GLY A 628 -35.52 0.50 -0.21
CA GLY A 628 -35.29 -0.26 1.03
C GLY A 628 -34.01 -1.09 0.94
N ARG A 629 -33.13 -0.95 1.95
CA ARG A 629 -31.81 -1.62 2.06
C ARG A 629 -30.93 -1.38 0.86
N SER A 630 -30.52 -0.13 0.69
CA SER A 630 -29.69 0.30 -0.43
C SER A 630 -28.56 1.19 0.03
N ALA A 631 -27.58 1.36 -0.85
CA ALA A 631 -26.47 2.26 -0.63
C ALA A 631 -26.03 2.88 -1.95
N ALA A 632 -25.49 4.10 -1.86
CA ALA A 632 -24.86 4.80 -2.95
C ALA A 632 -23.47 5.26 -2.52
N ILE A 633 -22.51 5.12 -3.42
CA ILE A 633 -21.26 5.86 -3.37
C ILE A 633 -21.36 6.99 -4.37
N LEU A 634 -21.14 8.21 -3.87
CA LEU A 634 -21.00 9.38 -4.72
C LEU A 634 -19.55 9.83 -4.77
N SER A 635 -19.06 10.19 -5.94
CA SER A 635 -17.80 10.90 -6.09
C SER A 635 -18.10 12.38 -6.33
N GLY A 636 -17.67 13.23 -5.40
CA GLY A 636 -17.76 14.70 -5.50
C GLY A 636 -16.40 15.36 -5.70
N GLY A 637 -15.34 14.55 -5.76
CA GLY A 637 -14.03 14.93 -6.22
C GLY A 637 -13.69 14.10 -7.42
N THR A 638 -13.10 14.74 -8.41
CA THR A 638 -12.47 14.02 -9.48
C THR A 638 -11.27 13.26 -8.87
N PRO A 639 -11.10 11.94 -9.14
CA PRO A 639 -9.81 11.27 -8.87
C PRO A 639 -8.70 12.15 -9.45
N PRO A 640 -7.50 12.25 -8.84
CA PRO A 640 -6.52 13.31 -9.09
C PRO A 640 -6.56 13.71 -10.56
N GLU A 641 -7.17 14.87 -10.84
CA GLU A 641 -7.61 15.22 -12.20
C GLU A 641 -6.42 15.12 -13.12
N GLY A 642 -6.40 14.10 -13.98
CA GLY A 642 -5.81 14.31 -15.27
C GLY A 642 -6.52 15.51 -15.88
N ARG A 643 -5.75 16.51 -16.29
CA ARG A 643 -6.28 17.76 -16.85
C ARG A 643 -7.31 17.44 -17.93
N THR A 644 -8.34 18.26 -18.06
CA THR A 644 -9.25 18.15 -19.20
C THR A 644 -8.49 18.43 -20.49
N THR A 645 -8.95 17.89 -21.63
CA THR A 645 -8.40 18.22 -22.96
C THR A 645 -8.34 19.74 -23.16
N ALA A 646 -9.34 20.48 -22.68
CA ALA A 646 -9.39 21.92 -22.76
C ALA A 646 -8.27 22.61 -21.97
N GLU A 647 -7.89 22.11 -20.79
CA GLU A 647 -6.78 22.66 -20.00
C GLU A 647 -5.42 22.40 -20.65
N VAL A 648 -5.20 21.20 -21.19
CA VAL A 648 -3.97 20.88 -21.91
C VAL A 648 -3.85 21.76 -23.16
N LEU A 649 -4.93 21.89 -23.93
CA LEU A 649 -4.97 22.79 -25.10
C LEU A 649 -4.74 24.26 -24.69
N ARG A 650 -5.30 24.71 -23.57
CA ARG A 650 -5.02 26.05 -23.02
C ARG A 650 -3.55 26.21 -22.68
N ASN A 651 -2.91 25.23 -22.06
CA ASN A 651 -1.48 25.29 -21.75
C ASN A 651 -0.61 25.35 -23.02
N LEU A 652 -0.94 24.56 -24.04
CA LEU A 652 -0.26 24.59 -25.35
C LEU A 652 -0.37 25.98 -26.02
N ALA A 653 -1.54 26.62 -25.91
CA ALA A 653 -1.76 27.97 -26.39
C ALA A 653 -0.92 29.00 -25.60
N LEU A 654 -0.88 28.88 -24.26
CA LEU A 654 -0.08 29.74 -23.39
C LEU A 654 1.41 29.63 -23.69
N VAL A 655 1.95 28.42 -23.91
CA VAL A 655 3.36 28.26 -24.30
C VAL A 655 3.68 29.06 -25.57
N SER A 656 2.78 28.98 -26.56
CA SER A 656 2.95 29.68 -27.82
C SER A 656 2.88 31.19 -27.64
N GLU A 657 1.98 31.68 -26.77
CA GLU A 657 1.88 33.08 -26.40
C GLU A 657 3.12 33.57 -25.63
N ASP A 658 3.57 32.81 -24.63
CA ASP A 658 4.73 33.12 -23.81
C ASP A 658 5.99 33.25 -24.66
N MET A 659 6.18 32.32 -25.59
CA MET A 659 7.28 32.35 -26.54
C MET A 659 7.17 33.55 -27.51
N ALA A 660 5.99 33.79 -28.08
CA ALA A 660 5.78 34.90 -29.02
C ALA A 660 6.12 36.26 -28.39
N HIS A 661 5.71 36.47 -27.14
CA HIS A 661 6.00 37.68 -26.37
C HIS A 661 7.39 37.67 -25.71
N GLY A 662 8.11 36.55 -25.77
CA GLY A 662 9.42 36.39 -25.13
C GLY A 662 9.34 36.55 -23.62
N ARG A 663 8.27 36.07 -22.98
CA ARG A 663 8.05 36.21 -21.53
C ARG A 663 9.14 35.45 -20.78
N ALA A 664 9.91 36.16 -19.95
CA ALA A 664 10.88 35.54 -19.05
C ALA A 664 10.19 34.75 -17.91
N GLU A 665 8.99 35.19 -17.52
CA GLU A 665 8.10 34.53 -16.58
C GLU A 665 6.86 34.04 -17.35
N PRO A 666 6.85 32.78 -17.81
CA PRO A 666 5.74 32.22 -18.57
C PRO A 666 4.52 31.97 -17.68
N LEU A 667 3.35 32.08 -18.30
CA LEU A 667 2.08 31.65 -17.71
C LEU A 667 1.86 30.14 -17.89
N SER A 668 2.54 29.55 -18.87
CA SER A 668 2.49 28.13 -19.20
C SER A 668 3.33 27.25 -18.29
N ARG A 669 2.93 25.98 -18.23
CA ARG A 669 3.68 24.85 -17.69
C ARG A 669 4.47 24.14 -18.80
N PRO A 670 5.56 23.42 -18.48
CA PRO A 670 6.28 22.63 -19.47
C PRO A 670 5.34 21.65 -20.17
N THR A 671 5.53 21.49 -21.47
CA THR A 671 4.73 20.58 -22.31
C THR A 671 5.50 19.32 -22.67
N ARG A 672 6.82 19.32 -22.42
CA ARG A 672 7.71 18.18 -22.56
C ARG A 672 8.53 18.00 -21.29
N ILE A 673 8.54 16.78 -20.77
CA ILE A 673 9.39 16.39 -19.64
C ILE A 673 10.31 15.25 -20.08
N ASP A 674 11.61 15.49 -20.03
CA ASP A 674 12.61 14.46 -20.32
C ASP A 674 13.22 13.94 -19.02
N PHE A 675 13.33 12.63 -18.87
CA PHE A 675 13.82 11.93 -17.68
C PHE A 675 15.19 11.29 -17.91
N ALA A 676 16.06 11.46 -16.92
CA ALA A 676 17.14 10.55 -16.62
C ALA A 676 16.78 9.79 -15.35
N VAL A 677 16.19 8.59 -15.51
CA VAL A 677 15.60 7.84 -14.38
C VAL A 677 16.68 7.27 -13.45
N THR A 678 17.76 6.76 -14.04
CA THR A 678 18.88 6.14 -13.33
C THR A 678 20.18 6.48 -14.04
N GLU A 679 21.29 6.45 -13.30
CA GLU A 679 22.65 6.47 -13.84
C GLU A 679 23.27 5.06 -13.91
N ALA A 680 22.53 4.02 -13.50
CA ALA A 680 22.95 2.64 -13.65
C ALA A 680 22.88 2.21 -15.11
N CYS A 681 23.87 1.46 -15.59
CA CYS A 681 23.87 0.88 -16.93
C CYS A 681 24.56 -0.48 -16.93
N ASN A 682 24.03 -1.42 -17.73
CA ASN A 682 24.57 -2.76 -17.91
C ASN A 682 25.65 -2.84 -19.01
N LEU A 683 25.95 -1.75 -19.70
CA LEU A 683 26.95 -1.68 -20.77
C LEU A 683 28.07 -0.67 -20.45
N ALA A 684 29.20 -0.77 -21.14
CA ALA A 684 30.37 0.10 -21.00
C ALA A 684 30.83 0.74 -22.32
N CYS A 685 29.89 1.40 -23.02
CA CYS A 685 30.13 1.98 -24.35
C CYS A 685 31.35 2.92 -24.38
N VAL A 686 32.14 2.85 -25.47
CA VAL A 686 33.35 3.69 -25.65
C VAL A 686 33.04 5.20 -25.65
N HIS A 687 31.81 5.55 -26.05
CA HIS A 687 31.30 6.90 -26.17
C HIS A 687 30.39 7.35 -25.03
N CYS A 688 30.25 6.55 -23.95
CA CYS A 688 29.31 6.85 -22.87
C CYS A 688 29.49 8.27 -22.31
N ILE A 689 28.44 9.09 -22.43
CA ILE A 689 28.48 10.52 -22.09
C ILE A 689 28.27 10.80 -20.59
N THR A 690 27.63 9.88 -19.87
CA THR A 690 27.28 10.03 -18.44
C THR A 690 28.26 9.34 -17.49
N ASP A 691 29.21 8.57 -18.04
CA ASP A 691 30.11 7.70 -17.28
C ASP A 691 29.36 6.69 -16.39
N ALA A 692 28.14 6.32 -16.80
CA ALA A 692 27.28 5.32 -16.16
C ALA A 692 27.99 3.99 -15.82
N PRO A 693 28.90 3.42 -16.64
CA PRO A 693 29.52 2.13 -16.36
C PRO A 693 30.44 2.19 -15.13
N ARG A 694 31.19 3.30 -14.97
CA ARG A 694 32.01 3.50 -13.78
C ARG A 694 31.13 3.68 -12.54
N ARG A 695 30.10 4.54 -12.63
CA ARG A 695 29.14 4.77 -11.53
C ARG A 695 28.42 3.49 -11.10
N THR A 696 28.10 2.62 -12.05
CA THR A 696 27.49 1.30 -11.79
C THR A 696 28.45 0.38 -11.05
N ARG A 697 29.69 0.25 -11.54
CA ARG A 697 30.73 -0.59 -10.91
C ARG A 697 31.08 -0.13 -9.50
N GLU A 698 31.17 1.19 -9.30
CA GLU A 698 31.52 1.79 -8.01
C GLU A 698 30.29 1.97 -7.09
N ARG A 699 29.09 1.63 -7.58
CA ARG A 699 27.81 1.79 -6.87
C ARG A 699 27.55 3.23 -6.39
N THR A 700 27.96 4.20 -7.20
CA THR A 700 27.78 5.64 -6.95
C THR A 700 26.73 6.28 -7.86
N PHE A 701 25.95 5.47 -8.59
CA PHE A 701 24.90 5.96 -9.47
C PHE A 701 23.73 6.53 -8.67
N ARG A 702 23.11 7.60 -9.21
CA ARG A 702 21.87 8.17 -8.68
C ARG A 702 20.67 7.53 -9.39
N GLU A 703 19.53 7.52 -8.71
CA GLU A 703 18.27 6.96 -9.21
C GLU A 703 17.09 7.74 -8.62
N LEU A 704 16.03 7.92 -9.41
CA LEU A 704 14.82 8.62 -9.00
C LEU A 704 14.21 7.99 -7.74
N SER A 705 13.64 8.83 -6.89
CA SER A 705 12.91 8.39 -5.71
C SER A 705 11.41 8.46 -5.92
N GLN A 706 10.63 7.63 -5.24
CA GLN A 706 9.17 7.71 -5.29
C GLN A 706 8.66 9.11 -4.89
N ALA A 707 9.24 9.73 -3.86
CA ALA A 707 8.87 11.07 -3.44
C ALA A 707 9.10 12.13 -4.55
N THR A 708 10.12 11.95 -5.38
CA THR A 708 10.34 12.80 -6.56
C THR A 708 9.24 12.60 -7.60
N ILE A 709 8.83 11.35 -7.85
CA ILE A 709 7.75 11.02 -8.80
C ILE A 709 6.42 11.60 -8.31
N ASP A 710 6.10 11.44 -7.03
CA ASP A 710 4.88 11.98 -6.42
C ASP A 710 4.84 13.51 -6.54
N GLY A 711 5.98 14.18 -6.31
CA GLY A 711 6.12 15.62 -6.48
C GLY A 711 5.97 16.14 -7.91
N LEU A 712 5.94 15.26 -8.92
CA LEU A 712 5.76 15.62 -10.33
C LEU A 712 4.31 15.51 -10.81
N ALA A 713 3.40 14.90 -10.04
CA ALA A 713 2.05 14.53 -10.49
C ALA A 713 1.31 15.67 -11.21
N GLU A 714 1.37 16.89 -10.65
CA GLU A 714 0.74 18.07 -11.27
C GLU A 714 1.35 18.40 -12.64
N ASP A 715 2.68 18.40 -12.77
CA ASP A 715 3.37 18.78 -14.00
C ASP A 715 3.23 17.70 -15.09
N LEU A 716 3.14 16.42 -14.70
CA LEU A 716 2.84 15.31 -15.62
C LEU A 716 1.47 15.50 -16.30
N SER A 717 0.49 16.07 -15.59
CA SER A 717 -0.86 16.27 -16.13
C SER A 717 -0.89 17.26 -17.32
N TYR A 718 0.03 18.24 -17.34
CA TYR A 718 0.15 19.26 -18.39
C TYR A 718 1.00 18.83 -19.58
N ALA A 719 2.01 18.01 -19.33
CA ALA A 719 2.91 17.54 -20.38
C ALA A 719 2.17 16.63 -21.38
N THR A 720 2.57 16.71 -22.64
CA THR A 720 2.06 15.88 -23.75
C THR A 720 3.15 15.00 -24.35
N TYR A 721 4.40 15.22 -23.96
CA TYR A 721 5.56 14.45 -24.38
C TYR A 721 6.45 14.09 -23.19
N PHE A 722 6.85 12.81 -23.12
CA PHE A 722 7.75 12.29 -22.11
C PHE A 722 8.93 11.56 -22.78
N GLY A 723 10.15 12.06 -22.59
CA GLY A 723 11.35 11.45 -23.16
C GLY A 723 12.19 10.74 -22.10
N PHE A 724 12.57 9.48 -22.31
CA PHE A 724 13.51 8.75 -21.45
C PHE A 724 14.82 8.59 -22.22
N VAL A 725 15.58 9.68 -22.33
CA VAL A 725 16.64 9.84 -23.36
C VAL A 725 18.04 10.04 -22.79
N HIS A 726 18.21 10.09 -21.46
CA HIS A 726 19.48 10.41 -20.82
C HIS A 726 19.72 9.59 -19.54
N GLY A 727 20.92 9.69 -18.95
CA GLY A 727 21.32 8.93 -17.77
C GLY A 727 22.06 7.63 -18.13
N GLY A 728 21.62 6.52 -17.55
CA GLY A 728 22.08 5.16 -17.79
C GLY A 728 21.10 4.34 -18.66
N GLU A 729 20.95 3.05 -18.38
CA GLU A 729 19.96 2.19 -19.03
C GLU A 729 18.66 2.17 -18.22
N SER A 730 17.62 2.86 -18.72
CA SER A 730 16.31 2.96 -18.07
C SER A 730 15.74 1.60 -17.68
N LEU A 731 15.90 0.56 -18.50
CA LEU A 731 15.32 -0.76 -18.22
C LEU A 731 16.06 -1.55 -17.12
N THR A 732 17.14 -1.02 -16.57
CA THR A 732 17.79 -1.59 -15.37
C THR A 732 17.12 -1.14 -14.07
N SER A 733 16.32 -0.07 -14.12
CA SER A 733 15.71 0.53 -12.94
C SER A 733 14.22 0.21 -12.82
N PRO A 734 13.72 -0.23 -11.65
CA PRO A 734 12.29 -0.37 -11.42
C PRO A 734 11.56 0.99 -11.40
N MET A 735 12.28 2.09 -11.21
CA MET A 735 11.70 3.44 -11.20
C MET A 735 11.16 3.85 -12.57
N THR A 736 11.67 3.26 -13.66
CA THR A 736 11.13 3.48 -15.02
C THR A 736 9.65 3.11 -15.07
N THR A 737 9.28 1.94 -14.53
CA THR A 737 7.88 1.51 -14.45
C THR A 737 7.06 2.46 -13.59
N ARG A 738 7.58 2.91 -12.44
CA ARG A 738 6.90 3.85 -11.54
C ARG A 738 6.62 5.20 -12.20
N VAL A 739 7.58 5.74 -12.94
CA VAL A 739 7.40 6.99 -13.69
C VAL A 739 6.33 6.81 -14.77
N LEU A 740 6.34 5.70 -15.52
CA LEU A 740 5.33 5.41 -16.54
C LEU A 740 3.92 5.22 -15.94
N GLU A 741 3.81 4.55 -14.79
CA GLU A 741 2.55 4.42 -14.03
C GLU A 741 2.02 5.80 -13.62
N ALA A 742 2.88 6.65 -13.05
CA ALA A 742 2.52 8.01 -12.65
C ALA A 742 2.11 8.90 -13.84
N ILE A 743 2.78 8.78 -15.00
CA ILE A 743 2.37 9.44 -16.23
C ILE A 743 0.97 8.97 -16.63
N ARG A 744 0.75 7.66 -16.72
CA ARG A 744 -0.54 7.09 -17.15
C ARG A 744 -1.68 7.54 -16.23
N GLU A 745 -1.45 7.55 -14.92
CA GLU A 745 -2.39 8.06 -13.91
C GLU A 745 -2.67 9.55 -14.10
N ALA A 746 -1.62 10.39 -14.15
CA ALA A 746 -1.75 11.84 -14.31
C ALA A 746 -2.36 12.26 -15.66
N LYS A 747 -2.30 11.41 -16.70
CA LYS A 747 -2.94 11.67 -17.99
C LYS A 747 -4.40 11.25 -18.03
N ALA A 748 -4.84 10.34 -17.16
CA ALA A 748 -6.23 9.88 -17.06
C ALA A 748 -6.91 9.59 -18.42
N GLY A 749 -6.18 8.96 -19.35
CA GLY A 749 -6.69 8.62 -20.69
C GLY A 749 -6.53 9.70 -21.77
N LEU A 750 -5.99 10.88 -21.44
CA LEU A 750 -5.59 11.85 -22.46
C LEU A 750 -4.47 11.32 -23.36
N PRO A 751 -4.41 11.72 -24.64
CA PRO A 751 -3.32 11.34 -25.53
C PRO A 751 -2.00 12.00 -25.12
N TYR A 752 -0.92 11.24 -25.21
CA TYR A 752 0.45 11.70 -25.01
C TYR A 752 1.44 10.84 -25.80
N THR A 753 2.68 11.31 -25.90
CA THR A 753 3.80 10.53 -26.43
C THR A 753 4.77 10.19 -25.31
N ALA A 754 5.15 8.92 -25.22
CA ALA A 754 6.24 8.46 -24.35
C ALA A 754 7.30 7.77 -25.21
N HIS A 755 8.47 8.41 -25.29
CA HIS A 755 9.61 7.99 -26.10
C HIS A 755 10.73 7.43 -25.22
N LEU A 756 11.05 6.15 -25.38
CA LEU A 756 12.03 5.45 -24.57
C LEU A 756 13.30 5.14 -25.37
N LEU A 757 14.46 5.62 -24.90
CA LEU A 757 15.77 5.18 -25.39
C LEU A 757 16.28 4.01 -24.54
N THR A 758 16.74 2.95 -25.20
CA THR A 758 17.35 1.78 -24.56
C THR A 758 18.53 1.27 -25.39
N ASN A 759 19.44 0.54 -24.74
CA ASN A 759 20.48 -0.22 -25.42
C ASN A 759 20.00 -1.58 -25.98
N GLY A 760 18.76 -1.96 -25.74
CA GLY A 760 18.11 -3.11 -26.39
C GLY A 760 18.44 -4.48 -25.78
N MET A 761 19.42 -4.60 -24.88
CA MET A 761 19.75 -5.89 -24.24
C MET A 761 18.61 -6.46 -23.39
N LEU A 762 17.79 -5.56 -22.84
CA LEU A 762 16.76 -5.84 -21.86
C LEU A 762 15.33 -5.72 -22.42
N LEU A 763 15.18 -5.54 -23.74
CA LEU A 763 13.90 -5.26 -24.41
C LEU A 763 13.37 -6.49 -25.17
N ASP A 764 12.99 -7.54 -24.46
CA ASP A 764 12.28 -8.68 -25.07
C ASP A 764 10.81 -8.34 -25.40
N ALA A 765 10.11 -9.23 -26.13
CA ALA A 765 8.70 -9.01 -26.50
C ALA A 765 7.77 -8.78 -25.29
N LYS A 766 7.99 -9.49 -24.17
CA LYS A 766 7.17 -9.36 -22.95
C LYS A 766 7.30 -7.96 -22.37
N ARG A 767 8.53 -7.47 -22.25
CA ARG A 767 8.83 -6.13 -21.74
C ARG A 767 8.35 -5.05 -22.68
N ALA A 768 8.52 -5.22 -24.00
CA ALA A 768 7.99 -4.27 -24.98
C ALA A 768 6.46 -4.15 -24.88
N THR A 769 5.76 -5.27 -24.73
CA THR A 769 4.30 -5.29 -24.56
C THR A 769 3.88 -4.65 -23.24
N GLY A 770 4.62 -4.91 -22.16
CA GLY A 770 4.41 -4.25 -20.86
C GLY A 770 4.64 -2.74 -20.89
N LEU A 771 5.67 -2.27 -21.62
CA LEU A 771 5.91 -0.84 -21.80
C LEU A 771 4.80 -0.18 -22.62
N ALA A 772 4.32 -0.86 -23.68
CA ALA A 772 3.20 -0.38 -24.49
C ALA A 772 1.91 -0.26 -23.68
N SER A 773 1.60 -1.23 -22.79
CA SER A 773 0.41 -1.16 -21.92
C SER A 773 0.51 -0.08 -20.83
N LEU A 774 1.73 0.40 -20.53
CA LEU A 774 1.99 1.57 -19.70
C LEU A 774 1.99 2.89 -20.50
N GLY A 775 1.79 2.84 -21.82
CA GLY A 775 1.65 4.02 -22.68
C GLY A 775 2.91 4.42 -23.45
N VAL A 776 3.98 3.62 -23.43
CA VAL A 776 5.13 3.83 -24.32
C VAL A 776 4.73 3.56 -25.76
N ASN A 777 4.87 4.57 -26.61
CA ASN A 777 4.46 4.51 -28.02
C ASN A 777 5.60 4.84 -29.01
N SER A 778 6.80 5.10 -28.50
CA SER A 778 8.01 5.21 -29.31
C SER A 778 9.22 4.63 -28.55
N VAL A 779 10.04 3.82 -29.23
CA VAL A 779 11.27 3.23 -28.69
C VAL A 779 12.42 3.43 -29.65
N SER A 780 13.53 3.93 -29.13
CA SER A 780 14.82 4.06 -29.80
C SER A 780 15.78 3.02 -29.24
N ILE A 781 16.33 2.16 -30.10
CA ILE A 781 17.24 1.08 -29.70
C ILE A 781 18.63 1.43 -30.19
N SER A 782 19.56 1.48 -29.26
CA SER A 782 20.91 1.91 -29.56
C SER A 782 21.75 0.77 -30.14
N LEU A 783 22.22 0.90 -31.38
CA LEU A 783 22.95 -0.15 -32.11
C LEU A 783 24.02 0.49 -33.01
N ASP A 784 25.29 0.40 -32.64
CA ASP A 784 26.36 1.16 -33.33
C ASP A 784 27.08 0.39 -34.44
N GLY A 785 26.68 -0.85 -34.70
CA GLY A 785 27.28 -1.73 -35.72
C GLY A 785 26.25 -2.59 -36.43
N HIS A 786 26.60 -3.05 -37.63
CA HIS A 786 25.79 -3.97 -38.44
C HIS A 786 26.09 -5.45 -38.17
N ASP A 787 27.11 -5.73 -37.35
CA ASP A 787 27.58 -7.03 -36.93
C ASP A 787 28.11 -6.99 -35.48
N ALA A 788 28.33 -8.18 -34.89
CA ALA A 788 28.86 -8.32 -33.54
C ALA A 788 30.28 -7.73 -33.39
N LEU A 789 31.12 -7.87 -34.42
CA LEU A 789 32.51 -7.39 -34.39
C LEU A 789 32.58 -5.87 -34.19
N THR A 790 31.69 -5.11 -34.84
CA THR A 790 31.65 -3.65 -34.74
C THR A 790 30.87 -3.22 -33.50
N ASN A 791 29.64 -3.74 -33.32
CA ASN A 791 28.75 -3.28 -32.27
C ASN A 791 29.30 -3.58 -30.87
N ASP A 792 29.77 -4.80 -30.62
CA ASP A 792 30.13 -5.22 -29.27
C ASP A 792 31.51 -4.66 -28.85
N ALA A 793 32.34 -4.29 -29.84
CA ALA A 793 33.57 -3.53 -29.61
C ALA A 793 33.28 -2.08 -29.18
N ILE A 794 32.26 -1.46 -29.76
CA ILE A 794 31.82 -0.10 -29.41
C ILE A 794 31.01 -0.10 -28.10
N ARG A 795 30.08 -1.04 -27.95
CA ARG A 795 29.19 -1.21 -26.80
C ARG A 795 29.67 -2.36 -25.94
N VAL A 796 30.79 -2.15 -25.24
CA VAL A 796 31.42 -3.19 -24.42
C VAL A 796 30.42 -3.81 -23.43
N GLY A 797 30.25 -5.13 -23.50
CA GLY A 797 29.28 -5.89 -22.71
C GLY A 797 27.95 -6.18 -23.41
N ALA A 798 27.74 -5.63 -24.61
CA ALA A 798 26.60 -5.96 -25.45
C ALA A 798 26.77 -7.34 -26.09
N ARG A 799 25.65 -7.89 -26.57
CA ARG A 799 25.60 -9.04 -27.46
C ARG A 799 24.73 -8.67 -28.65
N PHE A 800 25.34 -8.35 -29.78
CA PHE A 800 24.66 -7.89 -30.99
C PHE A 800 23.46 -8.78 -31.36
N GLU A 801 23.64 -10.10 -31.33
CA GLU A 801 22.64 -11.10 -31.68
C GLU A 801 21.45 -11.09 -30.72
N THR A 802 21.68 -10.79 -29.43
CA THR A 802 20.60 -10.59 -28.46
C THR A 802 19.81 -9.33 -28.80
N ILE A 803 20.48 -8.21 -29.08
CA ILE A 803 19.80 -6.94 -29.40
C ILE A 803 18.99 -7.10 -30.70
N VAL A 804 19.56 -7.70 -31.74
CA VAL A 804 18.88 -7.96 -33.01
C VAL A 804 17.72 -8.93 -32.86
N GLY A 805 17.87 -9.98 -32.05
CA GLY A 805 16.79 -10.91 -31.70
C GLY A 805 15.63 -10.19 -31.02
N ASN A 806 15.94 -9.41 -29.99
CA ASN A 806 14.98 -8.57 -29.27
C ASN A 806 14.24 -7.61 -30.21
N VAL A 807 14.95 -6.87 -31.08
CA VAL A 807 14.33 -5.96 -32.06
C VAL A 807 13.34 -6.70 -32.96
N ARG A 808 13.71 -7.89 -33.44
CA ARG A 808 12.83 -8.72 -34.27
C ARG A 808 11.56 -9.12 -33.51
N GLU A 809 11.71 -9.61 -32.29
CA GLU A 809 10.60 -9.99 -31.43
C GLU A 809 9.66 -8.81 -31.14
N VAL A 810 10.20 -7.61 -30.89
CA VAL A 810 9.39 -6.40 -30.67
C VAL A 810 8.63 -5.99 -31.93
N VAL A 811 9.27 -6.04 -33.10
CA VAL A 811 8.62 -5.72 -34.38
C VAL A 811 7.49 -6.72 -34.71
N GLU A 812 7.72 -8.01 -34.45
CA GLU A 812 6.71 -9.06 -34.60
C GLU A 812 5.55 -8.85 -33.62
N ALA A 813 5.82 -8.61 -32.33
CA ALA A 813 4.81 -8.33 -31.33
C ALA A 813 3.97 -7.09 -31.65
N ARG A 814 4.60 -6.00 -32.13
CA ARG A 814 3.90 -4.80 -32.61
C ARG A 814 2.89 -5.15 -33.70
N ARG A 815 3.29 -5.96 -34.69
CA ARG A 815 2.44 -6.36 -35.81
C ARG A 815 1.31 -7.26 -35.33
N ASP A 816 1.62 -8.28 -34.55
CA ASP A 816 0.69 -9.35 -34.19
C ASP A 816 -0.35 -8.87 -33.16
N LEU A 817 0.00 -7.92 -32.29
CA LEU A 817 -0.88 -7.34 -31.28
C LEU A 817 -1.48 -5.98 -31.69
N GLY A 818 -1.09 -5.43 -32.84
CA GLY A 818 -1.57 -4.11 -33.31
C GLY A 818 -1.17 -2.95 -32.41
N LEU A 819 0.05 -2.98 -31.84
CA LEU A 819 0.52 -1.94 -30.91
C LEU A 819 0.80 -0.62 -31.63
N ASP A 820 0.37 0.50 -31.07
CA ASP A 820 0.81 1.83 -31.49
C ASP A 820 2.23 2.12 -30.99
N LEU A 821 3.23 1.44 -31.56
CA LEU A 821 4.63 1.52 -31.16
C LEU A 821 5.52 1.85 -32.36
N ARG A 822 6.18 3.01 -32.34
CA ARG A 822 7.22 3.35 -33.32
C ARG A 822 8.57 2.83 -32.83
N ILE A 823 9.31 2.11 -33.67
CA ILE A 823 10.55 1.43 -33.31
C ILE A 823 11.64 1.99 -34.23
N GLY A 824 12.75 2.45 -33.66
CA GLY A 824 13.89 2.94 -34.44
C GLY A 824 15.23 2.50 -33.88
N LEU A 825 16.26 2.64 -34.71
CA LEU A 825 17.65 2.46 -34.28
C LEU A 825 18.36 3.80 -34.12
N SER A 826 19.18 3.94 -33.09
CA SER A 826 20.04 5.11 -32.88
C SER A 826 21.50 4.68 -32.92
N VAL A 827 22.27 5.34 -33.79
CA VAL A 827 23.64 5.00 -34.15
C VAL A 827 24.52 6.22 -33.89
N VAL A 828 25.47 6.13 -32.96
CA VAL A 828 26.44 7.22 -32.77
C VAL A 828 27.50 7.12 -33.84
N VAL A 829 27.68 8.18 -34.64
CA VAL A 829 28.64 8.21 -35.76
C VAL A 829 30.05 8.45 -35.25
N MET A 830 30.94 7.50 -35.52
CA MET A 830 32.32 7.50 -35.03
C MET A 830 33.31 6.91 -36.05
N ALA A 831 34.61 7.11 -35.82
CA ALA A 831 35.67 6.56 -36.66
C ALA A 831 35.56 5.04 -36.86
N GLU A 832 35.09 4.31 -35.85
CA GLU A 832 34.98 2.86 -35.84
C GLU A 832 33.85 2.31 -36.73
N ASN A 833 32.77 3.07 -36.96
CA ASN A 833 31.58 2.58 -37.68
C ASN A 833 31.22 3.38 -38.93
N VAL A 834 31.80 4.56 -39.15
CA VAL A 834 31.39 5.50 -40.21
C VAL A 834 31.38 4.86 -41.61
N THR A 835 32.33 3.96 -41.91
CA THR A 835 32.42 3.29 -43.22
C THR A 835 31.32 2.24 -43.46
N ARG A 836 30.52 1.91 -42.44
CA ARG A 836 29.51 0.84 -42.44
C ARG A 836 28.10 1.33 -42.12
N LEU A 837 27.86 2.64 -42.09
CA LEU A 837 26.54 3.20 -41.79
C LEU A 837 25.45 2.70 -42.75
N SER A 838 25.77 2.57 -44.04
CA SER A 838 24.85 2.00 -45.04
C SER A 838 24.41 0.57 -44.70
N SER A 839 25.32 -0.26 -44.18
CA SER A 839 25.01 -1.63 -43.74
C SER A 839 24.11 -1.67 -42.51
N VAL A 840 24.20 -0.68 -41.62
CA VAL A 840 23.27 -0.53 -40.48
C VAL A 840 21.87 -0.17 -40.97
N VAL A 841 21.76 0.74 -41.93
CA VAL A 841 20.47 1.09 -42.57
C VAL A 841 19.84 -0.11 -43.27
N GLU A 842 20.63 -0.91 -43.99
CA GLU A 842 20.16 -2.17 -44.59
C GLU A 842 19.69 -3.19 -43.54
N LEU A 843 20.39 -3.28 -42.40
CA LEU A 843 19.97 -4.13 -41.28
C LEU A 843 18.64 -3.66 -40.69
N ALA A 844 18.49 -2.37 -40.42
CA ALA A 844 17.25 -1.78 -39.93
C ALA A 844 16.06 -2.07 -40.87
N ALA A 845 16.26 -1.86 -42.17
CA ALA A 845 15.22 -2.14 -43.17
C ALA A 845 14.81 -3.62 -43.16
N ARG A 846 15.77 -4.55 -43.01
CA ARG A 846 15.47 -5.99 -42.87
C ARG A 846 14.73 -6.34 -41.59
N LEU A 847 14.99 -5.61 -40.50
CA LEU A 847 14.32 -5.81 -39.21
C LEU A 847 12.90 -5.22 -39.18
N GLY A 848 12.54 -4.35 -40.13
CA GLY A 848 11.22 -3.73 -40.18
C GLY A 848 11.02 -2.61 -39.15
N VAL A 849 12.10 -1.94 -38.75
CA VAL A 849 12.04 -0.71 -37.94
C VAL A 849 11.60 0.48 -38.80
N ASP A 850 11.13 1.54 -38.16
CA ASP A 850 10.51 2.69 -38.82
C ASP A 850 11.53 3.77 -39.22
N TRP A 851 12.65 3.87 -38.51
CA TRP A 851 13.68 4.89 -38.75
C TRP A 851 15.06 4.50 -38.20
N VAL A 852 16.09 5.20 -38.69
CA VAL A 852 17.46 5.17 -38.16
C VAL A 852 17.93 6.61 -37.90
N LYS A 853 18.45 6.87 -36.70
CA LYS A 853 19.12 8.13 -36.36
C LYS A 853 20.63 7.95 -36.39
N LEU A 854 21.28 8.87 -37.07
CA LEU A 854 22.72 9.03 -37.10
C LEU A 854 23.07 10.17 -36.12
N GLU A 855 23.37 9.79 -34.88
CA GLU A 855 23.65 10.71 -33.78
C GLU A 855 25.08 11.23 -33.84
N GLU A 856 25.25 12.47 -33.40
CA GLU A 856 26.56 13.07 -33.17
C GLU A 856 27.31 12.44 -31.98
N LEU A 857 28.63 12.37 -32.09
CA LEU A 857 29.49 11.94 -30.99
C LEU A 857 29.82 13.12 -30.08
N VAL A 858 29.42 13.05 -28.80
CA VAL A 858 29.79 14.07 -27.80
C VAL A 858 31.15 13.73 -27.16
N PRO A 859 32.21 14.54 -27.34
CA PRO A 859 33.58 14.18 -26.97
C PRO A 859 33.92 14.46 -25.48
N VAL A 860 33.08 13.97 -24.55
CA VAL A 860 33.26 14.19 -23.11
C VAL A 860 34.34 13.31 -22.48
N SER A 861 34.53 12.09 -22.98
CA SER A 861 35.54 11.15 -22.47
C SER A 861 36.80 11.12 -23.35
N SER A 862 37.93 10.72 -22.76
CA SER A 862 39.18 10.52 -23.52
C SER A 862 39.06 9.45 -24.60
N ARG A 863 38.14 8.49 -24.42
CA ARG A 863 37.80 7.47 -25.41
C ARG A 863 37.00 8.08 -26.56
N ALA A 864 35.89 8.77 -26.27
CA ALA A 864 35.08 9.46 -27.29
C ALA A 864 35.89 10.45 -28.13
N ARG A 865 36.80 11.22 -27.51
CA ARG A 865 37.68 12.16 -28.23
C ARG A 865 38.56 11.53 -29.29
N ARG A 866 38.95 10.25 -29.14
CA ARG A 866 39.76 9.54 -30.15
C ARG A 866 38.95 9.04 -31.32
N SER A 867 37.65 8.86 -31.12
CA SER A 867 36.70 8.35 -32.10
C SER A 867 35.96 9.46 -32.85
N LEU A 868 36.18 10.72 -32.45
CA LEU A 868 35.56 11.91 -33.05
C LEU A 868 36.04 12.13 -34.48
N LEU A 869 35.08 12.31 -35.38
CA LEU A 869 35.31 12.65 -36.79
C LEU A 869 35.01 14.12 -37.04
N ALA A 870 35.71 14.74 -37.98
CA ALA A 870 35.27 16.03 -38.49
C ALA A 870 33.98 15.82 -39.32
N PRO A 871 33.01 16.75 -39.30
CA PRO A 871 31.78 16.61 -40.08
C PRO A 871 32.03 16.34 -41.58
N ALA A 872 33.08 16.94 -42.15
CA ALA A 872 33.48 16.71 -43.53
C ALA A 872 33.91 15.25 -43.81
N ASP A 873 34.51 14.57 -42.84
CA ASP A 873 34.98 13.19 -42.97
C ASP A 873 33.82 12.19 -42.88
N ALA A 874 32.76 12.53 -42.13
CA ALA A 874 31.55 11.72 -42.01
C ALA A 874 30.55 11.95 -43.14
N ALA A 875 30.51 13.17 -43.71
CA ALA A 875 29.48 13.61 -44.65
C ALA A 875 29.27 12.67 -45.85
N ARG A 876 30.35 12.12 -46.42
CA ARG A 876 30.24 11.16 -47.53
C ARG A 876 29.40 9.94 -47.14
N TYR A 877 29.72 9.32 -46.00
CA TYR A 877 29.11 8.08 -45.56
C TYR A 877 27.70 8.28 -45.02
N VAL A 878 27.45 9.41 -44.36
CA VAL A 878 26.12 9.83 -43.93
C VAL A 878 25.20 10.01 -45.15
N ASN A 879 25.66 10.73 -46.19
CA ASN A 879 24.90 10.89 -47.43
C ASN A 879 24.63 9.56 -48.14
N GLU A 880 25.61 8.64 -48.13
CA GLU A 880 25.43 7.29 -48.67
C GLU A 880 24.36 6.51 -47.89
N ALA A 881 24.42 6.51 -46.55
CA ALA A 881 23.43 5.87 -45.69
C ALA A 881 22.01 6.42 -45.91
N ARG A 882 21.88 7.75 -46.07
CA ARG A 882 20.60 8.40 -46.41
C ARG A 882 20.08 7.99 -47.78
N ALA A 883 20.95 7.92 -48.79
CA ALA A 883 20.57 7.46 -50.13
C ALA A 883 20.10 5.99 -50.11
N VAL A 884 20.75 5.14 -49.31
CA VAL A 884 20.32 3.76 -49.09
C VAL A 884 18.97 3.71 -48.38
N GLY A 885 18.76 4.50 -47.34
CA GLY A 885 17.48 4.60 -46.63
C GLY A 885 16.34 5.02 -47.56
N ALA A 886 16.53 6.07 -48.35
CA ALA A 886 15.55 6.54 -49.33
C ALA A 886 15.18 5.46 -50.35
N ARG A 887 16.16 4.68 -50.83
CA ARG A 887 15.92 3.56 -51.76
C ARG A 887 15.15 2.41 -51.10
N LEU A 888 15.32 2.18 -49.81
CA LEU A 888 14.66 1.12 -49.05
C LEU A 888 13.33 1.58 -48.41
N GLY A 889 12.96 2.85 -48.56
CA GLY A 889 11.76 3.41 -47.91
C GLY A 889 11.89 3.56 -46.40
N LEU A 890 13.11 3.68 -45.88
CA LEU A 890 13.42 3.82 -44.46
C LEU A 890 13.87 5.25 -44.16
N THR A 891 13.25 5.90 -43.17
CA THR A 891 13.62 7.26 -42.75
C THR A 891 14.97 7.24 -42.06
N VAL A 892 15.93 8.03 -42.56
CA VAL A 892 17.26 8.18 -41.96
C VAL A 892 17.48 9.64 -41.56
N VAL A 893 17.53 9.88 -40.25
CA VAL A 893 17.71 11.20 -39.66
C VAL A 893 19.19 11.44 -39.42
N ASP A 894 19.67 12.63 -39.79
CA ASP A 894 21.08 13.02 -39.72
C ASP A 894 21.26 14.13 -38.67
N HIS A 895 21.70 13.74 -37.47
CA HIS A 895 22.02 14.65 -36.38
C HIS A 895 23.52 15.01 -36.34
N THR A 896 24.29 14.73 -37.39
CA THR A 896 25.75 14.96 -37.39
C THR A 896 26.15 16.41 -37.72
N ASP A 897 25.20 17.27 -38.10
CA ASP A 897 25.42 18.71 -38.26
C ASP A 897 25.21 19.44 -36.91
N PRO A 898 26.25 20.06 -36.34
CA PRO A 898 26.15 20.72 -35.03
C PRO A 898 25.35 22.02 -35.04
N SER A 899 24.85 22.48 -36.19
CA SER A 899 24.15 23.75 -36.32
C SER A 899 22.68 23.62 -35.90
N PRO A 900 22.19 24.44 -34.94
CA PRO A 900 20.77 24.44 -34.62
C PRO A 900 19.97 24.86 -35.84
N VAL A 901 19.11 23.95 -36.32
CA VAL A 901 18.25 24.19 -37.47
C VAL A 901 16.99 24.91 -37.01
N PHE A 902 16.88 26.20 -37.30
CA PHE A 902 15.67 26.97 -37.03
C PHE A 902 14.69 26.82 -38.21
N PRO A 903 13.45 26.34 -37.99
CA PRO A 903 12.50 26.13 -39.08
C PRO A 903 12.21 27.39 -39.92
N CYS A 904 12.24 28.57 -39.29
CA CYS A 904 11.94 29.84 -39.95
C CYS A 904 13.04 30.38 -40.87
N THR A 905 14.21 29.74 -40.87
CA THR A 905 15.34 30.04 -41.76
C THR A 905 15.89 28.77 -42.41
N ALA A 906 15.13 27.67 -42.34
CA ALA A 906 15.57 26.37 -42.85
C ALA A 906 15.59 26.37 -44.38
N THR A 907 16.67 25.84 -44.95
CA THR A 907 16.72 25.43 -46.35
C THR A 907 15.83 24.20 -46.59
N ASP A 908 15.51 23.86 -47.84
CA ASP A 908 14.72 22.66 -48.16
C ASP A 908 15.30 21.36 -47.58
N ALA A 909 16.63 21.25 -47.53
CA ALA A 909 17.32 20.10 -46.93
C ALA A 909 17.11 20.04 -45.41
N GLN A 910 17.17 21.19 -44.75
CA GLN A 910 16.95 21.34 -43.31
C GLN A 910 15.47 21.15 -42.93
N ALA A 911 14.53 21.59 -43.77
CA ALA A 911 13.10 21.33 -43.57
C ALA A 911 12.78 19.83 -43.66
N ARG A 912 13.43 19.10 -44.58
CA ARG A 912 13.35 17.63 -44.64
C ARG A 912 13.89 16.98 -43.37
N PHE A 913 15.07 17.39 -42.89
CA PHE A 913 15.62 16.91 -41.62
C PHE A 913 14.64 17.11 -40.46
N LEU A 914 14.04 18.30 -40.32
CA LEU A 914 13.07 18.58 -39.27
C LEU A 914 11.84 17.66 -39.36
N GLY A 915 11.35 17.37 -40.57
CA GLY A 915 10.25 16.43 -40.79
C GLY A 915 10.63 14.99 -40.42
N ASP A 916 11.82 14.55 -40.82
CA ASP A 916 12.33 13.22 -40.52
C ASP A 916 12.56 13.03 -39.01
N ASP A 917 13.09 14.05 -38.31
CA ASP A 917 13.29 14.04 -36.86
C ASP A 917 11.96 14.09 -36.09
N ALA A 918 11.00 14.91 -36.53
CA ALA A 918 9.65 14.94 -35.98
C ALA A 918 8.97 13.57 -36.10
N PHE A 919 9.13 12.90 -37.25
CA PHE A 919 8.69 11.53 -37.44
C PHE A 919 9.42 10.57 -36.49
N ALA A 920 10.75 10.61 -36.36
CA ALA A 920 11.45 9.69 -35.49
C ALA A 920 11.02 9.83 -34.01
N ASN A 921 10.87 11.08 -33.55
CA ASN A 921 10.53 11.39 -32.16
C ASN A 921 9.04 11.29 -31.84
N ARG A 922 8.12 11.25 -32.82
CA ARG A 922 6.68 11.53 -32.60
C ARG A 922 6.46 12.90 -31.95
N PHE A 923 7.29 13.88 -32.34
CA PHE A 923 7.23 15.22 -31.80
C PHE A 923 7.24 16.23 -32.96
N GLU A 924 6.03 16.63 -33.38
CA GLU A 924 5.84 17.58 -34.45
C GLU A 924 6.27 18.99 -34.03
N ASP A 925 6.81 19.74 -34.99
CA ASP A 925 7.15 21.16 -34.86
C ASP A 925 8.14 21.49 -33.73
N PHE A 926 9.22 20.70 -33.59
CA PHE A 926 10.33 21.10 -32.72
C PHE A 926 10.98 22.39 -33.23
N HIS A 927 11.00 23.40 -32.37
CA HIS A 927 11.79 24.61 -32.60
C HIS A 927 12.82 24.74 -31.48
N PRO A 928 14.14 24.75 -31.78
CA PRO A 928 15.18 24.91 -30.77
C PRO A 928 14.99 26.17 -29.90
N CYS A 929 14.46 27.25 -30.47
CA CYS A 929 14.16 28.47 -29.74
C CYS A 929 12.97 28.37 -28.77
N ARG A 930 12.17 27.30 -28.81
CA ARG A 930 11.04 27.05 -27.88
C ARG A 930 11.45 26.25 -26.66
N ALA A 931 12.63 25.61 -26.67
CA ALA A 931 13.07 24.70 -25.61
C ALA A 931 12.97 25.31 -24.20
N ALA A 932 13.34 26.59 -24.04
CA ALA A 932 13.27 27.31 -22.77
C ALA A 932 11.85 27.59 -22.24
N TRP A 933 10.80 27.35 -23.04
CA TRP A 933 9.39 27.46 -22.67
C TRP A 933 8.65 26.12 -22.71
N GLU A 934 9.28 25.05 -23.18
CA GLU A 934 8.61 23.75 -23.39
C GLU A 934 9.22 22.59 -22.62
N ILE A 935 10.54 22.57 -22.45
CA ILE A 935 11.29 21.37 -22.05
C ILE A 935 11.84 21.51 -20.63
N ALA A 936 11.41 20.61 -19.75
CA ALA A 936 12.01 20.40 -18.44
C ALA A 936 12.72 19.04 -18.42
N CYS A 937 13.97 19.00 -17.97
CA CYS A 937 14.74 17.76 -17.84
C CYS A 937 14.89 17.40 -16.36
N VAL A 938 14.43 16.22 -15.96
CA VAL A 938 14.50 15.71 -14.59
C VAL A 938 15.65 14.73 -14.46
N GLU A 939 16.64 15.08 -13.65
CA GLU A 939 17.78 14.23 -13.30
C GLU A 939 17.43 13.16 -12.26
N PRO A 940 18.26 12.11 -12.10
CA PRO A 940 17.93 11.00 -11.20
C PRO A 940 17.80 11.40 -9.74
N ASP A 941 18.38 12.52 -9.31
CA ASP A 941 18.25 13.00 -7.94
C ASP A 941 17.11 14.02 -7.75
N GLY A 942 16.28 14.19 -8.78
CA GLY A 942 15.16 15.12 -8.82
C GLY A 942 15.56 16.55 -9.17
N GLN A 943 16.81 16.83 -9.54
CA GLN A 943 17.16 18.14 -10.09
C GLN A 943 16.43 18.39 -11.42
N VAL A 944 15.95 19.62 -11.61
CA VAL A 944 15.25 20.05 -12.84
C VAL A 944 16.15 21.00 -13.60
N ARG A 945 16.38 20.73 -14.88
CA ARG A 945 17.09 21.59 -15.82
C ARG A 945 16.15 22.14 -16.88
N LEU A 946 16.50 23.30 -17.41
CA LEU A 946 15.74 23.97 -18.46
C LEU A 946 16.30 23.66 -19.85
N GLY A 947 15.43 23.28 -20.78
CA GLY A 947 15.75 23.11 -22.20
C GLY A 947 16.37 21.76 -22.56
N ASP A 948 17.46 21.38 -21.89
CA ASP A 948 18.17 20.11 -22.09
C ASP A 948 18.97 19.70 -20.83
N PHE A 949 19.55 18.49 -20.84
CA PHE A 949 20.34 17.97 -19.71
C PHE A 949 21.67 18.68 -19.46
N PHE A 950 22.14 19.53 -20.38
CA PHE A 950 23.30 20.41 -20.22
C PHE A 950 22.90 21.86 -19.87
N GLY A 951 21.60 22.15 -19.86
CA GLY A 951 21.02 23.43 -19.49
C GLY A 951 21.19 23.80 -18.01
N PRO A 952 20.79 25.01 -17.63
CA PRO A 952 20.94 25.48 -16.25
C PRO A 952 20.03 24.72 -15.29
N VAL A 953 20.52 24.46 -14.07
CA VAL A 953 19.75 23.83 -12.99
C VAL A 953 18.80 24.87 -12.39
N LEU A 954 17.51 24.56 -12.38
CA LEU A 954 16.46 25.42 -11.79
C LEU A 954 16.28 25.16 -10.30
N GLY A 955 16.44 23.91 -9.87
CA GLY A 955 16.23 23.47 -8.50
C GLY A 955 16.02 21.96 -8.42
N ARG A 956 15.44 21.48 -7.33
CA ARG A 956 15.13 20.05 -7.11
C ARG A 956 13.65 19.90 -6.74
N VAL A 957 13.00 18.88 -7.29
CA VAL A 957 11.63 18.49 -6.93
C VAL A 957 11.63 17.96 -5.49
N GLY A 958 10.77 18.55 -4.65
CA GLY A 958 10.65 18.30 -3.22
C GLY A 958 9.30 18.85 -2.72
N PRO A 959 9.23 19.75 -1.72
CA PRO A 959 8.00 20.51 -1.44
C PRO A 959 7.63 21.53 -2.54
N ALA A 960 8.44 21.63 -3.59
CA ALA A 960 8.30 22.53 -4.72
C ALA A 960 8.05 21.71 -6.01
N SER A 961 7.01 22.06 -6.78
CA SER A 961 6.71 21.48 -8.10
C SER A 961 7.56 22.13 -9.21
N ILE A 962 7.66 21.53 -10.41
CA ILE A 962 8.38 22.13 -11.55
C ILE A 962 7.81 23.53 -11.81
N ALA A 963 6.50 23.73 -11.66
CA ALA A 963 5.84 25.03 -11.66
C ALA A 963 6.63 26.16 -11.01
N SER A 964 7.06 25.91 -9.77
CA SER A 964 7.70 26.92 -8.92
C SER A 964 9.13 27.20 -9.39
N LEU A 965 9.79 26.18 -9.94
CA LEU A 965 11.14 26.27 -10.51
C LEU A 965 11.12 26.93 -11.90
N TRP A 966 10.00 26.79 -12.62
CA TRP A 966 9.81 27.24 -14.00
C TRP A 966 9.95 28.74 -14.16
N SER A 967 9.69 29.52 -13.11
CA SER A 967 9.85 30.98 -13.08
C SER A 967 10.97 31.45 -12.13
N SER A 968 11.89 30.56 -11.78
CA SER A 968 13.06 30.90 -10.97
C SER A 968 13.92 31.99 -11.64
N PRO A 969 14.74 32.73 -10.86
CA PRO A 969 15.66 33.73 -11.42
C PRO A 969 16.58 33.15 -12.51
N VAL A 970 17.02 31.91 -12.34
CA VAL A 970 17.85 31.19 -13.32
C VAL A 970 17.10 30.92 -14.63
N ALA A 971 15.82 30.50 -14.54
CA ALA A 971 14.98 30.29 -15.72
C ALA A 971 14.74 31.60 -16.48
N ARG A 972 14.48 32.69 -15.76
CA ARG A 972 14.27 34.03 -16.33
C ARG A 972 15.50 34.52 -17.11
N GLU A 973 16.68 34.47 -16.48
CA GLU A 973 17.94 34.88 -17.13
C GLU A 973 18.22 34.05 -18.38
N HIS A 974 17.95 32.73 -18.33
CA HIS A 974 18.12 31.87 -19.48
C HIS A 974 17.17 32.24 -20.64
N ARG A 975 15.89 32.49 -20.37
CA ARG A 975 14.94 32.93 -21.40
C ARG A 975 15.30 34.28 -22.01
N GLU A 976 15.75 35.24 -21.20
CA GLU A 976 16.24 36.54 -21.69
C GLU A 976 17.42 36.38 -22.65
N ARG A 977 18.37 35.47 -22.35
CA ARG A 977 19.46 35.10 -23.26
C ARG A 977 18.94 34.47 -24.55
N VAL A 978 18.00 33.53 -24.47
CA VAL A 978 17.40 32.88 -25.66
C VAL A 978 16.70 33.91 -26.55
N VAL A 979 15.96 34.87 -25.97
CA VAL A 979 15.33 35.97 -26.72
C VAL A 979 16.37 36.86 -27.42
N ALA A 980 17.53 37.08 -26.80
CA ALA A 980 18.59 37.90 -27.40
C ALA A 980 19.27 37.24 -28.62
N ILE A 981 19.31 35.90 -28.67
CA ILE A 981 20.01 35.15 -29.74
C ILE A 981 19.07 34.57 -30.81
N ARG A 982 17.74 34.60 -30.61
CA ARG A 982 16.80 34.02 -31.59
C ARG A 982 16.78 34.83 -32.90
N PRO A 983 16.67 34.18 -34.08
CA PRO A 983 16.75 34.84 -35.39
C PRO A 983 15.76 36.00 -35.62
N CYS A 984 14.60 36.00 -34.94
CA CYS A 984 13.58 37.03 -35.04
C CYS A 984 13.70 38.17 -34.01
N GLY A 985 14.71 38.16 -33.13
CA GLY A 985 14.87 39.16 -32.07
C GLY A 985 13.63 39.26 -31.16
N ARG A 986 13.21 40.46 -30.72
CA ARG A 986 11.99 40.64 -29.90
C ARG A 986 10.67 40.68 -30.68
N GLY A 987 10.68 40.51 -32.01
CA GLY A 987 9.48 40.64 -32.82
C GLY A 987 8.55 39.41 -32.71
N PRO A 988 7.21 39.59 -32.75
CA PRO A 988 6.29 38.47 -32.84
C PRO A 988 6.42 37.85 -34.23
N ARG A 989 6.98 36.66 -34.34
CA ARG A 989 6.64 35.75 -35.44
C ARG A 989 5.61 34.78 -34.89
N ALA A 990 4.47 34.68 -35.56
CA ALA A 990 3.51 33.60 -35.36
C ALA A 990 4.21 32.28 -35.74
N CYS A 991 4.91 31.66 -34.79
CA CYS A 991 5.27 30.25 -34.86
C CYS A 991 4.04 29.49 -34.32
N GLU A 992 2.94 29.57 -35.06
CA GLU A 992 1.70 28.87 -34.73
C GLU A 992 1.91 27.38 -35.00
N ARG A 993 1.67 26.54 -33.98
CA ARG A 993 1.36 25.13 -34.24
C ARG A 993 0.04 25.10 -35.02
N PRO A 994 -0.08 24.37 -36.14
CA PRO A 994 -1.37 24.17 -36.75
C PRO A 994 -2.30 23.52 -35.72
N ALA A 995 -3.46 24.14 -35.48
CA ALA A 995 -4.47 23.55 -34.61
C ALA A 995 -4.95 22.23 -35.23
N ARG A 996 -4.61 21.10 -34.59
CA ARG A 996 -5.17 19.78 -34.89
C ARG A 996 -5.72 19.18 -33.62
#